data_AF-A0A4U5PAC9-F1
#
_entry.id   AF-A0A4U5PAC9-F1
#
_cell.length_a   1.000
_cell.length_b   1.000
_cell.length_c   1.000
_cell.angle_alpha   90.00
_cell.angle_beta   90.00
_cell.angle_gamma   90.00
#
_symmetry.space_group_name_H-M   'P 1'
#
loop_
_entity.id
_entity.type
_entity.pdbx_description
1 polymer ?
#
loop_
_entity_poly.entity_id
_entity_poly.type
_entity_poly.pdbx_seq_one_letter_code
_entity_poly.pdbx_strand_id
1 'polypeptide(L)'
;MSDSSGNEATAQDLADVAIVRKYILDVSAALLASGEGHKDLLEAALESSTTAITTFINDPQCQDLFVSRTVTRDTSAENDSEDVSVSYSVSNEFSARTERTSSFCLLKRGTTIEGDKSVREQVMASFLDEGNFCETMRAYVGRIVAPAFKGYVKDTRRGERDGDKFVPTAEKGLNEFEVALLHMHQNIDIPEIVLSVNPAIQNVIDKAVSENRKANVGDLKNLVDDTNFLNQLQNGVNRWIKEIQKVTKLDRDPSSGTSLQEMAFWLNLDTALKKISQKCESEEIVLTLEALKAGKRFQATLSFHSNAGLKEARDMVDDYLGVMREIPLNSLMSATDLTILKKALNDVFTHLRKIRSSKYPINRAIKFIEAISRDLTAQMLKILGSRRLMYINLSDFEDLMRGCLLVFQAWDDENEKILIILRELVKKKREEGMKMSLRVNALHKKLETRLVNVKNFRLQHDHLCSVIQRVLPRYDLGEGASPTAESPIAAGSNALDLVVNAYNYVKEVDCLDVSAEGDEAWNAAQKRYETQIGHVEKEITSRLRDQLGAAKSANEMFAICQRYNALFVRPHIRGAIRDFQTQLIHRVKEDIESLQTKFTDGYTGSNAEKMSAALDIPPFSARIIWIRQIDSQLQTYVKRVEAVLGRGWENHVEGVVKTNDAILESSYVRSLLAIARVRF
;
A
#
# COMPACT_ATOMS: atom_id res chain seq x y z
N MET A 1 -71.11 21.57 25.99
CA MET A 1 -70.41 22.72 26.62
C MET A 1 -68.96 22.31 26.77
N SER A 2 -68.16 22.37 25.70
CA SER A 2 -67.44 23.57 25.22
C SER A 2 -66.39 24.03 26.21
N ASP A 3 -65.14 23.60 26.00
CA ASP A 3 -64.02 24.54 26.05
C ASP A 3 -63.04 24.24 24.92
N SER A 4 -62.98 25.22 24.03
CA SER A 4 -62.12 25.37 22.89
C SER A 4 -60.78 25.96 23.34
N SER A 5 -59.69 25.25 23.14
CA SER A 5 -58.35 25.83 23.07
C SER A 5 -57.75 25.40 21.74
N GLY A 6 -57.75 26.33 20.79
CA GLY A 6 -57.28 26.13 19.43
C GLY A 6 -55.82 25.69 19.39
N ASN A 7 -55.58 24.62 18.64
CA ASN A 7 -54.27 24.34 18.08
C ASN A 7 -54.24 25.08 16.73
N GLU A 8 -53.86 26.36 16.77
CA GLU A 8 -53.41 27.06 15.57
C GLU A 8 -52.19 26.30 15.05
N ALA A 9 -52.38 25.52 13.97
CA ALA A 9 -51.27 25.10 13.15
C ALA A 9 -50.59 26.37 12.65
N THR A 10 -49.43 26.70 13.21
CA THR A 10 -48.57 27.77 12.72
C THR A 10 -48.40 27.58 11.22
N ALA A 11 -48.99 28.48 10.43
CA ALA A 11 -48.74 28.56 9.01
C ALA A 11 -47.24 28.75 8.83
N GLN A 12 -46.53 27.71 8.37
CA GLN A 12 -45.14 27.84 7.99
C GLN A 12 -45.13 28.81 6.80
N ASP A 13 -44.51 29.98 6.99
CA ASP A 13 -44.36 30.95 5.92
C ASP A 13 -43.37 30.35 4.91
N LEU A 14 -43.91 29.83 3.80
CA LEU A 14 -43.14 29.10 2.79
C LEU A 14 -42.50 30.10 1.83
N ALA A 15 -41.27 29.82 1.40
CA ALA A 15 -40.56 30.69 0.48
C ALA A 15 -41.28 30.81 -0.87
N ASP A 16 -41.36 32.04 -1.39
CA ASP A 16 -41.94 32.30 -2.71
C ASP A 16 -41.12 31.59 -3.81
N VAL A 17 -41.83 30.91 -4.71
CA VAL A 17 -41.29 30.20 -5.87
C VAL A 17 -40.41 31.14 -6.71
N ALA A 18 -40.76 32.44 -6.78
CA ALA A 18 -39.99 33.44 -7.50
C ALA A 18 -38.58 33.66 -6.91
N ILE A 19 -38.45 33.63 -5.58
CA ILE A 19 -37.17 33.82 -4.87
C ILE A 19 -36.27 32.60 -5.09
N VAL A 20 -36.85 31.41 -5.00
CA VAL A 20 -36.14 30.14 -5.24
C VAL A 20 -35.72 30.01 -6.71
N ARG A 21 -36.59 30.39 -7.66
CA ARG A 21 -36.29 30.42 -9.10
C ARG A 21 -35.12 31.36 -9.41
N LYS A 22 -35.12 32.56 -8.84
CA LYS A 22 -34.02 33.52 -9.00
C LYS A 22 -32.70 32.99 -8.45
N TYR A 23 -32.73 32.35 -7.29
CA TYR A 23 -31.56 31.69 -6.72
C TYR A 23 -31.03 30.56 -7.62
N ILE A 24 -31.91 29.73 -8.19
CA ILE A 24 -31.53 28.67 -9.13
C ILE A 24 -30.90 29.27 -10.40
N LEU A 25 -31.46 30.35 -10.95
CA LEU A 25 -30.92 31.06 -12.10
C LEU A 25 -29.51 31.59 -11.84
N ASP A 26 -29.29 32.25 -10.71
CA ASP A 26 -27.98 32.82 -10.35
C ASP A 26 -26.91 31.74 -10.17
N VAL A 27 -27.26 30.62 -9.52
CA VAL A 27 -26.30 29.52 -9.25
C VAL A 27 -26.05 28.69 -10.51
N SER A 28 -27.08 28.39 -11.29
CA SER A 28 -26.91 27.67 -12.57
C SER A 28 -26.15 28.49 -13.61
N ALA A 29 -26.32 29.82 -13.64
CA ALA A 29 -25.52 30.70 -14.49
C ALA A 29 -24.03 30.69 -14.12
N ALA A 30 -23.69 30.46 -12.84
CA ALA A 30 -22.31 30.36 -12.39
C ALA A 30 -21.68 28.97 -12.64
N LEU A 31 -22.48 27.89 -12.60
CA LEU A 31 -21.99 26.51 -12.64
C LEU A 31 -22.17 25.81 -14.00
N LEU A 32 -23.24 26.11 -14.75
CA LEU A 32 -23.61 25.42 -15.99
C LEU A 32 -23.41 26.26 -17.26
N ALA A 33 -23.13 27.56 -17.15
CA ALA A 33 -23.06 28.44 -18.31
C ALA A 33 -21.71 28.36 -19.03
N SER A 34 -21.75 27.98 -20.30
CA SER A 34 -20.63 28.15 -21.24
C SER A 34 -21.15 28.55 -22.64
N GLY A 35 -21.45 29.83 -22.84
CA GLY A 35 -21.95 30.40 -24.11
C GLY A 35 -22.99 31.53 -23.95
N GLU A 36 -23.24 32.28 -25.02
CA GLU A 36 -24.33 33.27 -25.10
C GLU A 36 -25.69 32.55 -25.34
N GLY A 37 -26.76 32.94 -24.64
CA GLY A 37 -28.12 32.38 -24.81
C GLY A 37 -28.57 31.30 -23.81
N HIS A 38 -27.71 30.88 -22.87
CA HIS A 38 -28.05 29.85 -21.86
C HIS A 38 -29.11 30.27 -20.84
N LYS A 39 -29.21 31.56 -20.53
CA LYS A 39 -30.15 32.06 -19.52
C LYS A 39 -31.59 31.92 -19.97
N ASP A 40 -31.88 32.20 -21.24
CA ASP A 40 -33.23 32.18 -21.78
C ASP A 40 -33.78 30.74 -21.88
N LEU A 41 -32.94 29.79 -22.28
CA LEU A 41 -33.29 28.37 -22.34
C LEU A 41 -33.50 27.75 -20.95
N LEU A 42 -32.69 28.17 -19.97
CA LEU A 42 -32.83 27.72 -18.58
C LEU A 42 -34.03 28.38 -17.90
N GLU A 43 -34.33 29.64 -18.22
CA GLU A 43 -35.52 30.33 -17.75
C GLU A 43 -36.79 29.68 -18.28
N ALA A 44 -36.83 29.30 -19.57
CA ALA A 44 -37.93 28.55 -20.19
C ALA A 44 -38.12 27.15 -19.56
N ALA A 45 -37.04 26.44 -19.22
CA ALA A 45 -37.11 25.15 -18.54
C ALA A 45 -37.57 25.25 -17.06
N LEU A 46 -37.23 26.35 -16.38
CA LEU A 46 -37.74 26.63 -15.03
C LEU A 46 -39.21 27.05 -15.04
N GLU A 47 -39.67 27.66 -16.13
CA GLU A 47 -41.07 28.03 -16.34
C GLU A 47 -41.96 26.80 -16.56
N SER A 48 -41.49 25.84 -17.37
CA SER A 48 -42.21 24.59 -17.62
C SER A 48 -42.21 23.63 -16.42
N SER A 49 -41.20 23.70 -15.54
CA SER A 49 -41.06 22.86 -14.35
C SER A 49 -41.43 23.55 -13.03
N THR A 50 -42.35 24.52 -13.03
CA THR A 50 -42.83 25.20 -11.81
C THR A 50 -43.43 24.23 -10.78
N THR A 51 -44.07 23.15 -11.24
CA THR A 51 -44.62 22.09 -10.37
C THR A 51 -43.52 21.40 -9.57
N ALA A 52 -42.38 21.07 -10.20
CA ALA A 52 -41.22 20.46 -9.57
C ALA A 52 -40.59 21.34 -8.48
N ILE A 53 -40.56 22.66 -8.71
CA ILE A 53 -40.06 23.63 -7.73
C ILE A 53 -41.04 23.77 -6.57
N THR A 54 -42.35 23.74 -6.82
CA THR A 54 -43.36 23.82 -5.75
C THR A 54 -43.40 22.57 -4.88
N THR A 55 -43.26 21.37 -5.45
CA THR A 55 -43.06 20.13 -4.66
C THR A 55 -41.74 20.17 -3.91
N PHE A 56 -40.68 20.72 -4.50
CA PHE A 56 -39.46 20.99 -3.77
C PHE A 56 -39.62 22.06 -2.68
N ILE A 57 -40.55 23.01 -2.70
CA ILE A 57 -40.67 23.94 -1.56
C ILE A 57 -41.49 23.31 -0.42
N ASN A 58 -42.55 22.58 -0.78
CA ASN A 58 -43.61 22.18 0.14
C ASN A 58 -43.50 20.75 0.66
N ASP A 59 -42.94 19.81 -0.12
CA ASP A 59 -42.97 18.39 0.24
C ASP A 59 -41.76 18.03 1.14
N PRO A 60 -42.01 17.53 2.37
CA PRO A 60 -40.96 17.05 3.27
C PRO A 60 -40.25 15.77 2.77
N GLN A 61 -40.85 15.02 1.84
CA GLN A 61 -40.26 13.80 1.25
C GLN A 61 -39.33 14.10 0.06
N CYS A 62 -39.58 15.19 -0.68
CA CYS A 62 -38.69 15.63 -1.77
C CYS A 62 -37.58 16.52 -1.23
N GLN A 63 -36.39 15.97 -0.98
CA GLN A 63 -35.23 16.73 -0.50
C GLN A 63 -34.31 17.27 -1.61
N ASP A 64 -34.50 16.80 -2.84
CA ASP A 64 -33.55 17.00 -3.93
C ASP A 64 -34.25 17.65 -5.13
N LEU A 65 -33.55 18.58 -5.78
CA LEU A 65 -33.94 19.17 -7.07
C LEU A 65 -32.75 19.13 -8.02
N PHE A 66 -32.93 18.48 -9.17
CA PHE A 66 -31.90 18.34 -10.20
C PHE A 66 -32.20 19.28 -11.37
N VAL A 67 -31.18 19.99 -11.83
CA VAL A 67 -31.16 20.77 -13.06
C VAL A 67 -30.08 20.17 -13.94
N SER A 68 -30.46 19.46 -14.99
CA SER A 68 -29.52 18.86 -15.95
C SER A 68 -29.49 19.63 -17.25
N ARG A 69 -28.27 19.92 -17.72
CA ARG A 69 -27.97 20.41 -19.05
C ARG A 69 -27.50 19.23 -19.89
N THR A 70 -28.19 18.96 -20.99
CA THR A 70 -27.80 17.91 -21.94
C THR A 70 -27.42 18.55 -23.26
N VAL A 71 -26.22 18.21 -23.75
CA VAL A 71 -25.74 18.65 -25.07
C VAL A 71 -25.92 17.52 -26.07
N THR A 72 -26.91 17.66 -26.94
CA THR A 72 -27.19 16.72 -28.03
C THR A 72 -26.55 17.21 -29.33
N ARG A 73 -25.94 16.28 -30.08
CA ARG A 73 -25.38 16.55 -31.41
C ARG A 73 -26.06 15.60 -32.37
N ASP A 74 -26.97 16.11 -33.18
CA ASP A 74 -27.66 15.32 -34.19
C ASP A 74 -26.70 15.02 -35.35
N THR A 75 -26.44 13.74 -35.61
CA THR A 75 -25.62 13.29 -36.75
C THR A 75 -26.48 12.99 -38.00
N SER A 76 -27.70 13.53 -38.07
CA SER A 76 -28.72 13.16 -39.06
C SER A 76 -29.03 14.22 -40.12
N ALA A 77 -28.25 15.31 -40.22
CA ALA A 77 -28.42 16.31 -41.26
C ALA A 77 -27.21 16.34 -42.21
N GLU A 78 -27.45 16.10 -43.50
CA GLU A 78 -26.46 16.18 -44.60
C GLU A 78 -25.97 17.61 -44.91
N ASN A 79 -25.99 18.54 -43.95
CA ASN A 79 -25.52 19.90 -44.12
C ASN A 79 -24.37 20.18 -43.13
N ASP A 80 -23.28 20.77 -43.64
CA ASP A 80 -22.02 21.14 -42.95
C ASP A 80 -22.17 22.20 -41.81
N SER A 81 -23.35 22.31 -41.17
CA SER A 81 -23.54 23.09 -39.95
C SER A 81 -23.72 22.14 -38.76
N GLU A 82 -22.70 22.06 -37.90
CA GLU A 82 -22.76 21.34 -36.62
C GLU A 82 -23.72 22.06 -35.65
N ASP A 83 -25.02 21.88 -35.79
CA ASP A 83 -26.00 22.43 -34.85
C ASP A 83 -25.93 21.65 -33.52
N VAL A 84 -25.24 22.25 -32.54
CA VAL A 84 -25.19 21.76 -31.15
C VAL A 84 -26.46 22.23 -30.44
N SER A 85 -27.38 21.32 -30.15
CA SER A 85 -28.59 21.62 -29.40
C SER A 85 -28.35 21.42 -27.90
N VAL A 86 -28.65 22.45 -27.10
CA VAL A 86 -28.54 22.41 -25.63
C VAL A 86 -29.95 22.42 -25.05
N SER A 87 -30.27 21.39 -24.27
CA SER A 87 -31.55 21.29 -23.56
C SER A 87 -31.35 21.30 -22.04
N TYR A 88 -32.28 21.91 -21.32
CA TYR A 88 -32.32 21.90 -19.86
C TYR A 88 -33.56 21.14 -19.39
N SER A 89 -33.39 20.28 -18.40
CA SER A 89 -34.50 19.59 -17.73
C SER A 89 -34.37 19.75 -16.22
N VAL A 90 -35.50 20.02 -15.56
CA VAL A 90 -35.59 20.19 -14.11
C VAL A 90 -36.51 19.10 -13.57
N SER A 91 -35.99 18.27 -12.66
CA SER A 91 -36.70 17.12 -12.09
C SER A 91 -36.38 16.94 -10.60
N ASN A 92 -37.34 16.39 -9.85
CA ASN A 92 -37.16 15.99 -8.44
C ASN A 92 -36.51 14.60 -8.29
N GLU A 93 -36.34 13.89 -9.40
CA GLU A 93 -35.70 12.57 -9.47
C GLU A 93 -34.45 12.61 -10.34
N PHE A 94 -33.46 11.77 -9.99
CA PHE A 94 -32.23 11.65 -10.75
C PHE A 94 -32.47 10.80 -12.02
N SER A 95 -32.39 11.44 -13.19
CA SER A 95 -32.56 10.79 -14.49
C SER A 95 -31.25 10.27 -15.08
N ALA A 96 -31.35 9.29 -15.99
CA ALA A 96 -30.19 8.69 -16.66
C ALA A 96 -29.35 9.72 -17.43
N ARG A 97 -28.05 9.81 -17.12
CA ARG A 97 -27.11 10.77 -17.72
C ARG A 97 -26.38 10.17 -18.92
N THR A 98 -26.12 11.00 -19.92
CA THR A 98 -25.11 10.73 -20.96
C THR A 98 -23.80 11.43 -20.59
N GLU A 99 -22.67 11.02 -21.19
CA GLU A 99 -21.34 11.61 -20.89
C GLU A 99 -21.27 13.14 -21.10
N ARG A 100 -22.20 13.71 -21.87
CA ARG A 100 -22.32 15.15 -22.17
C ARG A 100 -23.44 15.86 -21.40
N THR A 101 -23.88 15.25 -20.30
CA THR A 101 -24.87 15.85 -19.41
C THR A 101 -24.15 16.46 -18.22
N SER A 102 -24.25 17.76 -17.96
CA SER A 102 -23.84 18.38 -16.69
C SER A 102 -25.06 18.54 -15.80
N SER A 103 -24.94 18.20 -14.52
CA SER A 103 -26.08 18.21 -13.60
C SER A 103 -25.76 19.02 -12.35
N PHE A 104 -26.70 19.86 -11.96
CA PHE A 104 -26.68 20.64 -10.75
C PHE A 104 -27.76 20.13 -9.81
N CYS A 105 -27.43 19.84 -8.56
CA CYS A 105 -28.37 19.34 -7.56
C CYS A 105 -28.44 20.30 -6.37
N LEU A 106 -29.66 20.64 -5.98
CA LEU A 106 -29.99 21.37 -4.77
C LEU A 106 -30.58 20.41 -3.75
N LEU A 107 -29.92 20.31 -2.60
CA LEU A 107 -30.33 19.49 -1.48
C LEU A 107 -30.86 20.40 -0.37
N LYS A 108 -32.05 20.11 0.16
CA LYS A 108 -32.55 20.84 1.34
C LYS A 108 -31.82 20.42 2.60
N ARG A 109 -31.63 21.37 3.52
CA ARG A 109 -31.14 21.11 4.88
C ARG A 109 -32.27 20.90 5.89
N GLY A 110 -33.49 21.36 5.58
CA GLY A 110 -34.69 21.22 6.39
C GLY A 110 -35.82 20.50 5.64
N THR A 111 -36.98 20.35 6.28
CA THR A 111 -38.15 19.69 5.70
C THR A 111 -38.84 20.54 4.62
N THR A 112 -38.89 21.86 4.84
CA THR A 112 -39.50 22.85 3.95
C THR A 112 -38.58 24.06 3.84
N ILE A 113 -38.77 24.88 2.80
CA ILE A 113 -38.01 26.14 2.65
C ILE A 113 -38.85 27.26 3.25
N GLU A 114 -38.38 27.82 4.36
CA GLU A 114 -39.03 28.90 5.10
C GLU A 114 -38.73 30.25 4.41
N GLY A 115 -39.73 31.12 4.27
CA GLY A 115 -39.62 32.44 3.67
C GLY A 115 -38.82 33.45 4.51
N ASP A 116 -38.78 33.25 5.84
CA ASP A 116 -38.08 34.13 6.78
C ASP A 116 -36.55 34.03 6.72
N LYS A 117 -36.01 32.96 6.12
CA LYS A 117 -34.57 32.69 6.05
C LYS A 117 -34.08 32.74 4.61
N SER A 118 -32.82 33.16 4.41
CA SER A 118 -32.22 33.16 3.08
C SER A 118 -32.17 31.74 2.50
N VAL A 119 -32.57 31.61 1.23
CA VAL A 119 -32.54 30.32 0.50
C VAL A 119 -31.15 29.68 0.58
N ARG A 120 -30.08 30.47 0.48
CA ARG A 120 -28.67 29.99 0.54
C ARG A 120 -28.32 29.22 1.81
N GLU A 121 -28.92 29.56 2.95
CA GLU A 121 -28.62 28.89 4.23
C GLU A 121 -29.38 27.56 4.37
N GLN A 122 -30.46 27.42 3.62
CA GLN A 122 -31.40 26.30 3.66
C GLN A 122 -31.15 25.24 2.59
N VAL A 123 -30.42 25.57 1.52
CA VAL A 123 -30.04 24.61 0.47
C VAL A 123 -28.53 24.43 0.35
N MET A 124 -28.12 23.19 0.09
CA MET A 124 -26.77 22.80 -0.28
C MET A 124 -26.73 22.55 -1.79
N ALA A 125 -25.91 23.32 -2.48
CA ALA A 125 -25.66 23.18 -3.91
C ALA A 125 -24.53 22.18 -4.16
N SER A 126 -24.76 21.18 -5.00
CA SER A 126 -23.75 20.24 -5.48
C SER A 126 -23.71 20.21 -6.99
N PHE A 127 -22.51 20.11 -7.56
CA PHE A 127 -22.28 20.11 -9.00
C PHE A 127 -21.72 18.76 -9.43
N LEU A 128 -22.30 18.21 -10.48
CA LEU A 128 -21.86 16.99 -11.13
C LEU A 128 -21.45 17.34 -12.56
N ASP A 129 -20.14 17.33 -12.78
CA ASP A 129 -19.53 17.70 -14.05
C ASP A 129 -19.81 16.67 -15.16
N GLU A 130 -19.51 17.07 -16.40
CA GLU A 130 -19.54 16.21 -17.59
C GLU A 130 -18.53 15.06 -17.45
N GLY A 131 -18.87 13.89 -18.02
CA GLY A 131 -18.07 12.68 -17.92
C GLY A 131 -18.81 11.47 -17.32
N ASN A 132 -18.08 10.36 -17.19
CA ASN A 132 -18.64 9.13 -16.66
C ASN A 132 -19.03 9.32 -15.19
N PHE A 133 -20.31 9.09 -14.86
CA PHE A 133 -20.84 9.23 -13.51
C PHE A 133 -20.00 8.52 -12.45
N CYS A 134 -19.48 7.32 -12.76
CA CYS A 134 -18.66 6.55 -11.81
C CYS A 134 -17.32 7.24 -11.50
N GLU A 135 -16.74 7.94 -12.48
CA GLU A 135 -15.49 8.70 -12.30
C GLU A 135 -15.73 9.96 -11.46
N THR A 136 -16.75 10.74 -11.81
CA THR A 136 -17.12 11.96 -11.09
C THR A 136 -17.49 11.64 -9.65
N MET A 137 -18.25 10.56 -9.41
CA MET A 137 -18.58 10.11 -8.06
C MET A 137 -17.35 9.59 -7.30
N ARG A 138 -16.44 8.86 -7.96
CA ARG A 138 -15.19 8.43 -7.34
C ARG A 138 -14.32 9.62 -6.93
N ALA A 139 -14.23 10.64 -7.78
CA ALA A 139 -13.51 11.87 -7.46
C ALA A 139 -14.18 12.60 -6.29
N TYR A 140 -15.51 12.69 -6.26
CA TYR A 140 -16.26 13.30 -5.17
C TYR A 140 -16.02 12.57 -3.83
N VAL A 141 -16.15 11.24 -3.83
CA VAL A 141 -15.92 10.40 -2.65
C VAL A 141 -14.46 10.46 -2.19
N GLY A 142 -13.50 10.24 -3.09
CA GLY A 142 -12.09 10.12 -2.76
C GLY A 142 -11.42 11.46 -2.43
N ARG A 143 -11.85 12.57 -3.05
CA ARG A 143 -11.20 13.89 -2.90
C ARG A 143 -11.96 14.86 -2.00
N ILE A 144 -13.27 14.72 -1.84
CA ILE A 144 -14.08 15.63 -1.01
C ILE A 144 -14.55 14.91 0.25
N VAL A 145 -15.30 13.81 0.09
CA VAL A 145 -15.95 13.14 1.23
C VAL A 145 -14.92 12.47 2.15
N ALA A 146 -13.97 11.72 1.62
CA ALA A 146 -12.98 11.00 2.43
C ALA A 146 -12.04 11.93 3.21
N PRO A 147 -11.49 13.02 2.62
CA PRO A 147 -10.71 13.99 3.38
C PRO A 147 -11.54 14.77 4.39
N ALA A 148 -12.77 15.17 4.06
CA ALA A 148 -13.66 15.86 5.00
C ALA A 148 -14.01 14.99 6.22
N PHE A 149 -14.33 13.71 5.99
CA PHE A 149 -14.58 12.75 7.06
C PHE A 149 -13.35 12.57 7.96
N LYS A 150 -12.15 12.42 7.37
CA LYS A 150 -10.89 12.33 8.13
C LYS A 150 -10.59 13.59 8.93
N GLY A 151 -10.88 14.78 8.38
CA GLY A 151 -10.78 16.05 9.08
C GLY A 151 -11.70 16.10 10.30
N TYR A 152 -12.98 15.75 10.12
CA TYR A 152 -13.95 15.67 11.20
C TYR A 152 -13.51 14.72 12.31
N VAL A 153 -13.04 13.52 11.96
CA VAL A 153 -12.51 12.52 12.91
C VAL A 153 -11.31 13.04 13.68
N LYS A 154 -10.43 13.80 13.02
CA LYS A 154 -9.23 14.37 13.65
C LYS A 154 -9.60 15.43 14.70
N ASP A 155 -10.65 16.21 14.45
CA ASP A 155 -11.13 17.26 15.37
C ASP A 155 -11.98 16.69 16.53
N THR A 156 -12.73 15.61 16.29
CA THR A 156 -13.58 14.97 17.33
C THR A 156 -12.81 14.08 18.31
N ARG A 157 -11.60 13.61 17.97
CA ARG A 157 -10.71 12.82 18.85
C ARG A 157 -10.25 13.52 20.13
N ARG A 158 -10.67 14.76 20.40
CA ARG A 158 -10.42 15.45 21.69
C ARG A 158 -11.34 15.01 22.83
N GLY A 159 -12.34 14.16 22.59
CA GLY A 159 -13.18 13.61 23.66
C GLY A 159 -13.72 12.23 23.32
N GLU A 160 -13.36 11.23 24.13
CA GLU A 160 -13.84 9.84 24.02
C GLU A 160 -15.38 9.79 23.99
N ARG A 161 -15.96 9.51 22.83
CA ARG A 161 -17.40 9.21 22.66
C ARG A 161 -17.56 7.86 21.98
N ASP A 162 -18.65 7.14 22.28
CA ASP A 162 -18.97 5.83 21.70
C ASP A 162 -19.03 5.82 20.14
N GLY A 163 -19.19 6.98 19.50
CA GLY A 163 -19.10 7.14 18.04
C GLY A 163 -17.73 6.78 17.45
N ASP A 164 -16.65 6.84 18.22
CA ASP A 164 -15.30 6.51 17.77
C ASP A 164 -15.14 5.03 17.35
N LYS A 165 -16.01 4.14 17.85
CA LYS A 165 -16.04 2.72 17.42
C LYS A 165 -16.58 2.53 16.00
N PHE A 166 -17.40 3.46 15.50
CA PHE A 166 -17.98 3.40 14.14
C PHE A 166 -17.10 4.07 13.10
N VAL A 167 -16.15 4.90 13.50
CA VAL A 167 -15.22 5.60 12.60
C VAL A 167 -14.46 4.62 11.69
N PRO A 168 -13.82 3.53 12.19
CA PRO A 168 -13.10 2.59 11.32
C PRO A 168 -14.04 1.88 10.35
N THR A 169 -15.27 1.57 10.78
CA THR A 169 -16.29 0.93 9.94
C THR A 169 -16.76 1.87 8.82
N ALA A 170 -16.94 3.15 9.13
CA ALA A 170 -17.29 4.17 8.14
C ALA A 170 -16.14 4.44 7.16
N GLU A 171 -14.89 4.52 7.64
CA GLU A 171 -13.71 4.63 6.75
C GLU A 171 -13.58 3.41 5.83
N LYS A 172 -13.80 2.21 6.37
CA LYS A 172 -13.81 0.99 5.59
C LYS A 172 -14.92 1.00 4.53
N GLY A 173 -16.15 1.34 4.91
CA GLY A 173 -17.28 1.44 3.98
C GLY A 173 -17.07 2.49 2.89
N LEU A 174 -16.46 3.63 3.22
CA LEU A 174 -16.13 4.66 2.24
C LEU A 174 -15.06 4.20 1.26
N ASN A 175 -14.01 3.51 1.74
CA ASN A 175 -13.00 2.91 0.87
C ASN A 175 -13.60 1.78 0.01
N GLU A 176 -14.46 0.93 0.57
CA GLU A 176 -15.16 -0.13 -0.19
C GLU A 176 -16.04 0.46 -1.28
N PHE A 177 -16.75 1.55 -1.00
CA PHE A 177 -17.55 2.27 -1.99
C PHE A 177 -16.68 2.91 -3.08
N GLU A 178 -15.55 3.52 -2.72
CA GLU A 178 -14.60 4.09 -3.69
C GLU A 178 -14.01 3.00 -4.62
N VAL A 179 -13.73 1.82 -4.07
CA VAL A 179 -13.27 0.64 -4.83
C VAL A 179 -14.38 0.10 -5.73
N ALA A 180 -15.63 0.06 -5.25
CA ALA A 180 -16.78 -0.37 -6.06
C ALA A 180 -17.03 0.59 -7.24
N LEU A 181 -16.94 1.91 -7.03
CA LEU A 181 -17.04 2.90 -8.10
C LEU A 181 -15.89 2.77 -9.10
N LEU A 182 -14.67 2.50 -8.63
CA LEU A 182 -13.54 2.19 -9.50
C LEU A 182 -13.79 0.93 -10.32
N HIS A 183 -14.38 -0.11 -9.74
CA HIS A 183 -14.75 -1.32 -10.47
C HIS A 183 -15.77 -1.02 -11.57
N MET A 184 -16.79 -0.21 -11.28
CA MET A 184 -17.79 0.19 -12.29
C MET A 184 -17.19 1.07 -13.40
N HIS A 185 -16.29 1.98 -13.06
CA HIS A 185 -15.60 2.83 -14.05
C HIS A 185 -14.61 2.04 -14.91
N GLN A 186 -13.88 1.09 -14.30
CA GLN A 186 -12.92 0.23 -14.98
C GLN A 186 -13.58 -0.99 -15.63
N ASN A 187 -14.91 -1.06 -15.67
CA ASN A 187 -15.59 -2.11 -16.43
C ASN A 187 -15.06 -2.07 -17.85
N ILE A 188 -14.37 -3.14 -18.20
CA ILE A 188 -13.99 -3.44 -19.56
C ILE A 188 -15.32 -3.69 -20.25
N ASP A 189 -15.75 -2.76 -21.10
CA ASP A 189 -16.93 -2.94 -21.93
C ASP A 189 -16.71 -4.16 -22.81
N ILE A 190 -17.24 -5.29 -22.34
CA ILE A 190 -17.44 -6.43 -23.19
C ILE A 190 -18.60 -6.03 -24.10
N PRO A 191 -18.38 -5.90 -25.41
CA PRO A 191 -19.41 -5.38 -26.30
C PRO A 191 -20.66 -6.26 -26.20
N GLU A 192 -21.79 -5.64 -25.85
CA GLU A 192 -23.06 -6.35 -25.74
C GLU A 192 -23.53 -6.73 -27.15
N ILE A 193 -23.53 -8.02 -27.46
CA ILE A 193 -23.89 -8.50 -28.78
C ILE A 193 -25.41 -8.37 -28.97
N VAL A 194 -25.83 -7.59 -29.96
CA VAL A 194 -27.18 -7.59 -30.50
C VAL A 194 -27.21 -8.46 -31.74
N LEU A 195 -27.90 -9.60 -31.65
CA LEU A 195 -28.09 -10.51 -32.77
C LEU A 195 -29.29 -10.01 -33.58
N SER A 196 -29.02 -9.31 -34.70
CA SER A 196 -30.08 -8.77 -35.55
C SER A 196 -30.82 -9.90 -36.28
N VAL A 197 -32.12 -10.06 -36.03
CA VAL A 197 -33.00 -11.05 -36.67
C VAL A 197 -33.65 -10.45 -37.93
N ASN A 198 -33.98 -11.29 -38.91
CA ASN A 198 -34.70 -10.83 -40.10
C ASN A 198 -36.16 -10.46 -39.73
N PRO A 199 -36.66 -9.26 -40.11
CA PRO A 199 -38.02 -8.81 -39.79
C PRO A 199 -39.13 -9.78 -40.22
N ALA A 200 -38.92 -10.53 -41.31
CA ALA A 200 -39.90 -11.52 -41.75
C ALA A 200 -40.09 -12.67 -40.75
N ILE A 201 -39.02 -13.05 -40.04
CA ILE A 201 -39.07 -14.08 -39.00
C ILE A 201 -39.68 -13.51 -37.72
N GLN A 202 -39.32 -12.28 -37.35
CA GLN A 202 -39.93 -11.55 -36.23
C GLN A 202 -41.46 -11.49 -36.39
N ASN A 203 -41.94 -11.10 -37.58
CA ASN A 203 -43.37 -11.01 -37.89
C ASN A 203 -44.11 -12.36 -37.84
N VAL A 204 -43.43 -13.48 -38.16
CA VAL A 204 -44.01 -14.83 -38.07
C VAL A 204 -44.12 -15.26 -36.61
N ILE A 205 -43.12 -14.90 -35.79
CA ILE A 205 -43.13 -15.16 -34.35
C ILE A 205 -44.20 -14.33 -33.67
N ASP A 206 -44.31 -13.04 -33.97
CA ASP A 206 -45.33 -12.15 -33.40
C ASP A 206 -46.75 -12.64 -33.71
N LYS A 207 -46.96 -13.18 -34.92
CA LYS A 207 -48.23 -13.83 -35.30
C LYS A 207 -48.48 -15.12 -34.51
N ALA A 208 -47.48 -15.99 -34.40
CA ALA A 208 -47.62 -17.24 -33.63
C ALA A 208 -47.87 -16.97 -32.13
N VAL A 209 -47.20 -15.97 -31.57
CA VAL A 209 -47.39 -15.50 -30.19
C VAL A 209 -48.80 -14.93 -30.01
N SER A 210 -49.32 -14.15 -30.97
CA SER A 210 -50.70 -13.65 -30.94
C SER A 210 -51.75 -14.77 -30.99
N GLU A 211 -51.38 -15.93 -31.55
CA GLU A 211 -52.21 -17.14 -31.62
C GLU A 211 -51.97 -18.10 -30.42
N ASN A 212 -51.19 -17.69 -29.40
CA ASN A 212 -50.78 -18.52 -28.25
C ASN A 212 -50.09 -19.85 -28.65
N ARG A 213 -49.36 -19.84 -29.78
CA ARG A 213 -48.68 -21.01 -30.33
C ARG A 213 -47.18 -20.74 -30.49
N LYS A 214 -46.34 -21.77 -30.31
CA LYS A 214 -44.93 -21.71 -30.71
C LYS A 214 -44.80 -21.69 -32.24
N ALA A 215 -43.92 -20.83 -32.74
CA ALA A 215 -43.70 -20.70 -34.18
C ALA A 215 -43.07 -21.99 -34.73
N ASN A 216 -43.66 -22.57 -35.77
CA ASN A 216 -43.15 -23.80 -36.39
C ASN A 216 -42.62 -23.53 -37.80
N VAL A 217 -41.73 -24.41 -38.29
CA VAL A 217 -41.21 -24.39 -39.67
C VAL A 217 -42.32 -24.38 -40.73
N GLY A 218 -43.50 -24.95 -40.40
CA GLY A 218 -44.68 -24.97 -41.26
C GLY A 218 -45.34 -23.60 -41.48
N ASP A 219 -45.08 -22.61 -40.61
CA ASP A 219 -45.66 -21.26 -40.72
C ASP A 219 -44.88 -20.39 -41.71
N LEU A 220 -43.62 -20.76 -42.00
CA LEU A 220 -42.77 -20.11 -43.00
C LEU A 220 -43.12 -20.50 -44.45
N LYS A 221 -43.92 -21.57 -44.66
CA LYS A 221 -44.45 -22.05 -45.97
C LYS A 221 -43.54 -21.73 -47.17
N ASN A 222 -43.96 -20.82 -48.04
CA ASN A 222 -43.30 -20.48 -49.31
C ASN A 222 -41.99 -19.69 -49.16
N LEU A 223 -41.71 -19.13 -47.98
CA LEU A 223 -40.45 -18.40 -47.71
C LEU A 223 -39.27 -19.36 -47.54
N VAL A 224 -39.52 -20.62 -47.16
CA VAL A 224 -38.47 -21.64 -47.01
C VAL A 224 -37.89 -22.06 -48.37
N ASP A 225 -38.67 -21.92 -49.46
CA ASP A 225 -38.23 -22.24 -50.82
C ASP A 225 -37.54 -21.06 -51.54
N ASP A 226 -37.63 -19.84 -50.98
CA ASP A 226 -37.01 -18.66 -51.59
C ASP A 226 -35.49 -18.63 -51.33
N THR A 227 -34.73 -18.82 -52.40
CA THR A 227 -33.27 -18.81 -52.39
C THR A 227 -32.67 -17.46 -51.96
N ASN A 228 -33.34 -16.33 -52.24
CA ASN A 228 -32.87 -15.01 -51.82
C ASN A 228 -33.05 -14.80 -50.32
N PHE A 229 -34.21 -15.18 -49.78
CA PHE A 229 -34.47 -15.15 -48.34
C PHE A 229 -33.50 -16.04 -47.56
N LEU A 230 -33.29 -17.28 -48.01
CA LEU A 230 -32.32 -18.20 -47.38
C LEU A 230 -30.87 -17.66 -47.44
N ASN A 231 -30.49 -16.94 -48.51
CA ASN A 231 -29.18 -16.27 -48.60
C ASN A 231 -29.05 -15.13 -47.58
N GLN A 232 -30.10 -14.33 -47.38
CA GLN A 232 -30.10 -13.28 -46.36
C GLN A 232 -29.99 -13.85 -44.94
N LEU A 233 -30.72 -14.94 -44.64
CA LEU A 233 -30.61 -15.63 -43.36
C LEU A 233 -29.22 -16.20 -43.13
N GLN A 234 -28.63 -16.86 -44.13
CA GLN A 234 -27.27 -17.38 -44.05
C GLN A 234 -26.24 -16.27 -43.81
N ASN A 235 -26.39 -15.10 -44.44
CA ASN A 235 -25.54 -13.95 -44.19
C ASN A 235 -25.73 -13.38 -42.77
N GLY A 236 -26.96 -13.38 -42.25
CA GLY A 236 -27.26 -13.03 -40.86
C GLY A 236 -26.57 -13.97 -39.87
N VAL A 237 -26.69 -15.28 -40.07
CA VAL A 237 -26.00 -16.30 -39.25
C VAL A 237 -24.49 -16.15 -39.31
N ASN A 238 -23.91 -15.87 -40.49
CA ASN A 238 -22.47 -15.62 -40.61
C ASN A 238 -22.01 -14.35 -39.87
N ARG A 239 -22.85 -13.30 -39.80
CA ARG A 239 -22.58 -12.11 -38.97
C ARG A 239 -22.66 -12.46 -37.49
N TRP A 240 -23.66 -13.23 -37.07
CA TRP A 240 -23.77 -13.71 -35.68
C TRP A 240 -22.54 -14.51 -35.26
N ILE A 241 -22.03 -15.41 -36.11
CA ILE A 241 -20.80 -16.17 -35.82
C ILE A 241 -19.62 -15.21 -35.60
N LYS A 242 -19.46 -14.17 -36.43
CA LYS A 242 -18.38 -13.18 -36.27
C LYS A 242 -18.53 -12.39 -34.97
N GLU A 243 -19.73 -11.94 -34.62
CA GLU A 243 -19.96 -11.21 -33.37
C GLU A 243 -19.70 -12.10 -32.15
N ILE A 244 -20.18 -13.36 -32.16
CA ILE A 244 -19.92 -14.32 -31.08
C ILE A 244 -18.41 -14.59 -30.96
N GLN A 245 -17.70 -14.75 -32.09
CA GLN A 245 -16.26 -14.95 -32.11
C GLN A 245 -15.46 -13.77 -31.54
N LYS A 246 -15.95 -12.53 -31.65
CA LYS A 246 -15.31 -11.37 -31.02
C LYS A 246 -15.28 -11.50 -29.50
N VAL A 247 -16.35 -12.03 -28.91
CA VAL A 247 -16.45 -12.22 -27.45
C VAL A 247 -15.76 -13.52 -27.01
N THR A 248 -15.88 -14.63 -27.75
CA THR A 248 -15.24 -15.90 -27.36
C THR A 248 -13.71 -15.88 -27.51
N LYS A 249 -13.17 -15.03 -28.39
CA LYS A 249 -11.72 -14.80 -28.53
C LYS A 249 -11.22 -13.56 -27.78
N LEU A 250 -12.10 -12.90 -27.02
CA LEU A 250 -11.71 -11.76 -26.21
C LEU A 250 -10.77 -12.27 -25.11
N ASP A 251 -9.50 -11.89 -25.18
CA ASP A 251 -8.53 -12.14 -24.13
C ASP A 251 -7.86 -10.83 -23.73
N ARG A 252 -7.69 -10.67 -22.42
CA ARG A 252 -7.02 -9.53 -21.83
C ARG A 252 -5.61 -9.93 -21.42
N ASP A 253 -4.63 -9.09 -21.75
CA ASP A 253 -3.26 -9.29 -21.30
C ASP A 253 -3.19 -9.36 -19.75
N PRO A 254 -2.73 -10.49 -19.18
CA PRO A 254 -2.60 -10.68 -17.73
C PRO A 254 -1.50 -9.82 -17.11
N SER A 255 -0.56 -9.32 -17.91
CA SER A 255 0.56 -8.51 -17.42
C SER A 255 0.17 -7.05 -17.16
N SER A 256 -0.89 -6.58 -17.82
CA SER A 256 -1.36 -5.20 -17.74
C SER A 256 -2.48 -5.04 -16.71
N GLY A 257 -2.45 -3.95 -15.94
CA GLY A 257 -3.50 -3.56 -14.96
C GLY A 257 -3.46 -4.23 -13.58
N THR A 258 -4.56 -4.10 -12.83
CA THR A 258 -4.67 -4.55 -11.43
C THR A 258 -5.25 -5.96 -11.31
N SER A 259 -5.08 -6.61 -10.15
CA SER A 259 -5.69 -7.93 -9.92
C SER A 259 -7.22 -7.87 -9.95
N LEU A 260 -7.80 -6.76 -9.49
CA LEU A 260 -9.25 -6.51 -9.54
C LEU A 260 -9.78 -6.45 -10.98
N GLN A 261 -9.05 -5.83 -11.91
CA GLN A 261 -9.46 -5.76 -13.31
C GLN A 261 -9.48 -7.14 -13.97
N GLU A 262 -8.53 -8.01 -13.62
CA GLU A 262 -8.51 -9.38 -14.12
C GLU A 262 -9.68 -10.22 -13.58
N MET A 263 -9.99 -10.07 -12.29
CA MET A 263 -11.18 -10.69 -11.68
C MET A 263 -12.48 -10.21 -12.35
N ALA A 264 -12.62 -8.89 -12.51
CA ALA A 264 -13.78 -8.25 -13.14
C ALA A 264 -13.98 -8.73 -14.59
N PHE A 265 -12.88 -8.81 -15.35
CA PHE A 265 -12.89 -9.31 -16.72
C PHE A 265 -13.52 -10.70 -16.83
N TRP A 266 -13.08 -11.66 -16.00
CA TRP A 266 -13.61 -13.02 -16.05
C TRP A 266 -15.08 -13.12 -15.62
N LEU A 267 -15.49 -12.32 -14.62
CA LEU A 267 -16.89 -12.26 -14.17
C LEU A 267 -17.81 -11.64 -15.24
N ASN A 268 -17.35 -10.57 -15.88
CA ASN A 268 -18.08 -9.92 -16.97
C ASN A 268 -18.14 -10.84 -18.19
N LEU A 269 -17.05 -11.55 -18.51
CA LEU A 269 -17.00 -12.48 -19.64
C LEU A 269 -17.97 -13.64 -19.44
N ASP A 270 -18.05 -14.21 -18.23
CA ASP A 270 -19.07 -15.20 -17.89
C ASP A 270 -20.50 -14.69 -18.09
N THR A 271 -20.78 -13.49 -17.56
CA THR A 271 -22.10 -12.86 -17.70
C THR A 271 -22.45 -12.61 -19.17
N ALA A 272 -21.50 -12.12 -19.96
CA ALA A 272 -21.66 -11.89 -21.39
C ALA A 272 -21.88 -13.21 -22.15
N LEU A 273 -21.09 -14.24 -21.89
CA LEU A 273 -21.24 -15.57 -22.52
C LEU A 273 -22.57 -16.22 -22.15
N LYS A 274 -23.05 -16.07 -20.91
CA LYS A 274 -24.38 -16.53 -20.47
C LYS A 274 -25.50 -15.80 -21.20
N LYS A 275 -25.42 -14.46 -21.30
CA LYS A 275 -26.38 -13.66 -22.10
C LYS A 275 -26.38 -14.09 -23.57
N ILE A 276 -25.20 -14.32 -24.16
CA ILE A 276 -25.08 -14.81 -25.54
C ILE A 276 -25.71 -16.19 -25.69
N SER A 277 -25.48 -17.11 -24.76
CA SER A 277 -26.12 -18.44 -24.74
C SER A 277 -27.64 -18.32 -24.70
N GLN A 278 -28.18 -17.49 -23.79
CA GLN A 278 -29.61 -17.25 -23.69
C GLN A 278 -30.19 -16.66 -24.99
N LYS A 279 -29.49 -15.73 -25.64
CA LYS A 279 -29.91 -15.20 -26.95
C LYS A 279 -29.84 -16.27 -28.04
N CYS A 280 -28.82 -17.12 -28.07
CA CYS A 280 -28.72 -18.24 -29.02
C CYS A 280 -29.82 -19.30 -28.82
N GLU A 281 -30.32 -19.46 -27.60
CA GLU A 281 -31.44 -20.34 -27.24
C GLU A 281 -32.81 -19.69 -27.46
N SER A 282 -32.87 -18.42 -27.88
CA SER A 282 -34.12 -17.72 -28.17
C SER A 282 -34.87 -18.39 -29.32
N GLU A 283 -36.20 -18.35 -29.25
CA GLU A 283 -37.09 -18.92 -30.26
C GLU A 283 -36.84 -18.31 -31.64
N GLU A 284 -36.46 -17.03 -31.69
CA GLU A 284 -36.08 -16.30 -32.90
C GLU A 284 -34.92 -16.95 -33.64
N ILE A 285 -33.83 -17.25 -32.92
CA ILE A 285 -32.61 -17.81 -33.52
C ILE A 285 -32.81 -19.28 -33.83
N VAL A 286 -33.45 -20.05 -32.95
CA VAL A 286 -33.76 -21.47 -33.20
C VAL A 286 -34.62 -21.61 -34.47
N LEU A 287 -35.66 -20.78 -34.63
CA LEU A 287 -36.49 -20.78 -35.82
C LEU A 287 -35.70 -20.42 -37.09
N THR A 288 -34.77 -19.46 -37.03
CA THR A 288 -33.89 -19.15 -38.17
C THR A 288 -32.99 -20.34 -38.58
N LEU A 289 -32.47 -21.08 -37.59
CA LEU A 289 -31.61 -22.23 -37.82
C LEU A 289 -32.41 -23.43 -38.36
N GLU A 290 -33.63 -23.63 -37.87
CA GLU A 290 -34.56 -24.63 -38.38
C GLU A 290 -35.03 -24.32 -39.80
N ALA A 291 -35.31 -23.05 -40.13
CA ALA A 291 -35.64 -22.61 -41.48
C ALA A 291 -34.49 -22.88 -42.47
N LEU A 292 -33.24 -22.58 -42.08
CA LEU A 292 -32.05 -22.90 -42.88
C LEU A 292 -31.84 -24.41 -43.06
N LYS A 293 -32.17 -25.21 -42.03
CA LYS A 293 -32.10 -26.67 -42.08
C LYS A 293 -33.17 -27.25 -43.03
N ALA A 294 -34.39 -26.72 -42.99
CA ALA A 294 -35.48 -27.09 -43.90
C ALA A 294 -35.16 -26.71 -45.36
N GLY A 295 -34.53 -25.56 -45.58
CA GLY A 295 -34.01 -25.12 -46.89
C GLY A 295 -32.76 -25.85 -47.40
N LYS A 296 -32.39 -27.00 -46.80
CA LYS A 296 -31.20 -27.83 -47.14
C LYS A 296 -29.85 -27.13 -47.01
N ARG A 297 -29.74 -26.03 -46.25
CA ARG A 297 -28.49 -25.27 -46.05
C ARG A 297 -27.77 -25.65 -44.76
N PHE A 298 -27.42 -26.93 -44.63
CA PHE A 298 -26.83 -27.51 -43.41
C PHE A 298 -25.48 -26.90 -43.00
N GLN A 299 -24.69 -26.39 -43.95
CA GLN A 299 -23.36 -25.81 -43.68
C GLN A 299 -23.44 -24.58 -42.77
N ALA A 300 -24.46 -23.73 -42.91
CA ALA A 300 -24.63 -22.55 -42.07
C ALA A 300 -24.97 -22.93 -40.61
N THR A 301 -25.85 -23.92 -40.43
CA THR A 301 -26.26 -24.43 -39.12
C THR A 301 -25.13 -25.16 -38.42
N LEU A 302 -24.39 -26.03 -39.14
CA LEU A 302 -23.21 -26.71 -38.61
C LEU A 302 -22.10 -25.72 -38.25
N SER A 303 -21.90 -24.69 -39.08
CA SER A 303 -20.94 -23.61 -38.81
C SER A 303 -21.33 -22.80 -37.58
N PHE A 304 -22.62 -22.55 -37.33
CA PHE A 304 -23.06 -21.84 -36.13
C PHE A 304 -22.71 -22.61 -34.86
N HIS A 305 -22.98 -23.92 -34.81
CA HIS A 305 -22.68 -24.74 -33.64
C HIS A 305 -21.18 -25.04 -33.45
N SER A 306 -20.44 -25.26 -34.54
CA SER A 306 -19.00 -25.63 -34.46
C SER A 306 -18.07 -24.42 -34.42
N ASN A 307 -18.37 -23.34 -35.16
CA ASN A 307 -17.44 -22.21 -35.31
C ASN A 307 -17.69 -21.07 -34.31
N ALA A 308 -18.81 -21.08 -33.58
CA ALA A 308 -19.03 -20.08 -32.53
C ALA A 308 -18.03 -20.23 -31.36
N GLY A 309 -17.51 -21.44 -31.10
CA GLY A 309 -16.62 -21.72 -29.98
C GLY A 309 -17.24 -21.44 -28.60
N LEU A 310 -18.55 -21.19 -28.54
CA LEU A 310 -19.26 -20.72 -27.35
C LEU A 310 -19.21 -21.74 -26.21
N LYS A 311 -19.33 -23.02 -26.53
CA LYS A 311 -19.30 -24.10 -25.53
C LYS A 311 -17.91 -24.24 -24.90
N GLU A 312 -16.87 -24.26 -25.73
CA GLU A 312 -15.47 -24.35 -25.26
C GLU A 312 -15.07 -23.12 -24.43
N ALA A 313 -15.47 -21.91 -24.88
CA ALA A 313 -15.23 -20.68 -24.14
C ALA A 313 -15.95 -20.67 -22.79
N ARG A 314 -17.19 -21.16 -22.74
CA ARG A 314 -17.97 -21.26 -21.50
C ARG A 314 -17.37 -22.27 -20.53
N ASP A 315 -17.04 -23.47 -20.99
CA ASP A 315 -16.40 -24.50 -20.15
C ASP A 315 -15.06 -24.01 -19.59
N MET A 316 -14.30 -23.24 -20.38
CA MET A 316 -13.04 -22.62 -19.94
C MET A 316 -13.28 -21.53 -18.89
N VAL A 317 -14.24 -20.63 -19.13
CA VAL A 317 -14.58 -19.54 -18.20
C VAL A 317 -15.15 -20.06 -16.89
N ASP A 318 -16.02 -21.09 -16.93
CA ASP A 318 -16.57 -21.73 -15.73
C ASP A 318 -15.46 -22.39 -14.88
N ASP A 319 -14.46 -23.00 -15.50
CA ASP A 319 -13.29 -23.57 -14.80
C ASP A 319 -12.42 -22.46 -14.18
N TYR A 320 -12.17 -21.37 -14.90
CA TYR A 320 -11.38 -20.24 -14.38
C TYR A 320 -12.11 -19.48 -13.27
N LEU A 321 -13.44 -19.39 -13.35
CA LEU A 321 -14.28 -18.83 -12.29
C LEU A 321 -14.21 -19.63 -10.99
N GLY A 322 -13.87 -20.92 -11.03
CA GLY A 322 -13.57 -21.69 -9.81
C GLY A 322 -12.44 -21.08 -8.97
N VAL A 323 -11.54 -20.30 -9.60
CA VAL A 323 -10.45 -19.56 -8.95
C VAL A 323 -10.77 -18.07 -8.80
N MET A 324 -11.37 -17.46 -9.82
CA MET A 324 -11.56 -16.00 -9.90
C MET A 324 -12.81 -15.51 -9.16
N ARG A 325 -13.79 -16.38 -8.89
CA ARG A 325 -14.98 -16.01 -8.13
C ARG A 325 -14.61 -15.82 -6.65
N GLU A 326 -15.08 -14.73 -6.05
CA GLU A 326 -14.99 -14.45 -4.61
C GLU A 326 -13.55 -14.35 -4.05
N ILE A 327 -12.55 -13.99 -4.86
CA ILE A 327 -11.23 -13.65 -4.30
C ILE A 327 -11.38 -12.41 -3.40
N PRO A 328 -10.95 -12.44 -2.13
CA PRO A 328 -11.11 -11.32 -1.20
C PRO A 328 -10.11 -10.17 -1.45
N LEU A 329 -9.98 -9.72 -2.71
CA LEU A 329 -9.12 -8.60 -3.11
C LEU A 329 -9.58 -7.26 -2.52
N ASN A 330 -10.89 -7.10 -2.30
CA ASN A 330 -11.46 -5.90 -1.67
C ASN A 330 -10.93 -5.69 -0.25
N SER A 331 -10.69 -6.77 0.50
CA SER A 331 -10.09 -6.72 1.83
C SER A 331 -8.64 -6.23 1.81
N LEU A 332 -7.91 -6.52 0.73
CA LEU A 332 -6.55 -6.01 0.53
C LEU A 332 -6.56 -4.51 0.22
N MET A 333 -7.49 -4.08 -0.65
CA MET A 333 -7.56 -2.70 -1.13
C MET A 333 -8.21 -1.71 -0.14
N SER A 334 -9.02 -2.22 0.79
CA SER A 334 -9.68 -1.44 1.85
C SER A 334 -8.90 -1.45 3.18
N ALA A 335 -7.78 -2.17 3.25
CA ALA A 335 -7.01 -2.30 4.49
C ALA A 335 -6.42 -0.95 4.95
N THR A 336 -6.74 -0.56 6.19
CA THR A 336 -6.22 0.67 6.83
C THR A 336 -4.98 0.41 7.70
N ASP A 337 -4.79 -0.84 8.14
CA ASP A 337 -3.73 -1.25 9.07
C ASP A 337 -2.91 -2.41 8.54
N LEU A 338 -1.64 -2.49 8.96
CA LEU A 338 -0.70 -3.54 8.57
C LEU A 338 -1.16 -4.95 9.01
N THR A 339 -1.87 -5.04 10.14
CA THR A 339 -2.42 -6.31 10.65
C THR A 339 -3.56 -6.82 9.79
N ILE A 340 -4.47 -5.93 9.39
CA ILE A 340 -5.59 -6.23 8.49
C ILE A 340 -5.04 -6.58 7.10
N LEU A 341 -4.03 -5.84 6.62
CA LEU A 341 -3.36 -6.09 5.36
C LEU A 341 -2.73 -7.50 5.32
N LYS A 342 -2.02 -7.90 6.39
CA LYS A 342 -1.47 -9.26 6.53
C LYS A 342 -2.56 -10.32 6.47
N LYS A 343 -3.67 -10.11 7.18
CA LYS A 343 -4.79 -11.07 7.20
C LYS A 343 -5.43 -11.19 5.81
N ALA A 344 -5.74 -10.06 5.17
CA ALA A 344 -6.29 -10.03 3.83
C ALA A 344 -5.37 -10.74 2.82
N LEU A 345 -4.06 -10.55 2.95
CA LEU A 345 -3.07 -11.24 2.14
C LEU A 345 -3.16 -12.77 2.30
N ASN A 346 -3.17 -13.27 3.53
CA ASN A 346 -3.32 -14.70 3.80
C ASN A 346 -4.64 -15.27 3.25
N ASP A 347 -5.73 -14.52 3.36
CA ASP A 347 -7.05 -14.93 2.85
C ASP A 347 -7.02 -15.05 1.31
N VAL A 348 -6.39 -14.09 0.61
CA VAL A 348 -6.20 -14.12 -0.85
C VAL A 348 -5.36 -15.33 -1.28
N PHE A 349 -4.21 -15.57 -0.64
CA PHE A 349 -3.35 -16.71 -0.97
C PHE A 349 -3.99 -18.07 -0.67
N THR A 350 -4.77 -18.15 0.42
CA THR A 350 -5.52 -19.36 0.76
C THR A 350 -6.56 -19.67 -0.32
N HIS A 351 -7.25 -18.65 -0.82
CA HIS A 351 -8.19 -18.80 -1.93
C HIS A 351 -7.49 -19.26 -3.22
N LEU A 352 -6.30 -18.70 -3.53
CA LEU A 352 -5.55 -19.06 -4.73
C LEU A 352 -5.06 -20.52 -4.78
N ARG A 353 -5.09 -21.26 -3.67
CA ARG A 353 -4.80 -22.70 -3.67
C ARG A 353 -5.81 -23.51 -4.51
N LYS A 354 -7.00 -22.95 -4.78
CA LYS A 354 -7.99 -23.51 -5.72
C LYS A 354 -7.47 -23.67 -7.15
N ILE A 355 -6.36 -23.02 -7.52
CA ILE A 355 -5.68 -23.24 -8.80
C ILE A 355 -5.35 -24.73 -9.02
N ARG A 356 -5.14 -25.50 -7.94
CA ARG A 356 -4.86 -26.95 -8.02
C ARG A 356 -5.97 -27.76 -8.71
N SER A 357 -7.24 -27.36 -8.55
CA SER A 357 -8.39 -28.05 -9.14
C SER A 357 -8.82 -27.51 -10.51
N SER A 358 -8.33 -26.33 -10.89
CA SER A 358 -8.69 -25.67 -12.15
C SER A 358 -7.66 -25.91 -13.26
N LYS A 359 -8.04 -25.75 -14.53
CA LYS A 359 -7.09 -25.73 -15.66
C LYS A 359 -6.47 -24.35 -15.91
N TYR A 360 -6.49 -23.45 -14.92
CA TYR A 360 -5.98 -22.09 -15.06
C TYR A 360 -4.52 -22.05 -15.56
N PRO A 361 -4.17 -21.20 -16.55
CA PRO A 361 -2.83 -21.19 -17.12
C PRO A 361 -1.77 -20.73 -16.12
N ILE A 362 -0.66 -21.48 -16.04
CA ILE A 362 0.41 -21.22 -15.06
C ILE A 362 1.07 -19.84 -15.27
N ASN A 363 1.29 -19.42 -16.52
CA ASN A 363 1.82 -18.09 -16.81
C ASN A 363 0.88 -16.99 -16.33
N ARG A 364 -0.43 -17.19 -16.53
CA ARG A 364 -1.46 -16.25 -16.09
C ARG A 364 -1.51 -16.16 -14.57
N ALA A 365 -1.36 -17.28 -13.86
CA ALA A 365 -1.24 -17.32 -12.41
C ALA A 365 -0.03 -16.53 -11.89
N ILE A 366 1.13 -16.68 -12.53
CA ILE A 366 2.34 -15.92 -12.17
C ILE A 366 2.10 -14.42 -12.36
N LYS A 367 1.50 -14.02 -13.48
CA LYS A 367 1.17 -12.60 -13.75
C LYS A 367 0.13 -12.04 -12.78
N PHE A 368 -0.86 -12.85 -12.40
CA PHE A 368 -1.82 -12.47 -11.37
C PHE A 368 -1.15 -12.24 -10.01
N ILE A 369 -0.22 -13.12 -9.61
CA ILE A 369 0.59 -12.94 -8.38
C ILE A 369 1.44 -11.66 -8.47
N GLU A 370 2.02 -11.35 -9.63
CA GLU A 370 2.72 -10.07 -9.87
C GLU A 370 1.77 -8.86 -9.74
N ALA A 371 0.51 -8.99 -10.20
CA ALA A 371 -0.50 -7.95 -10.03
C ALA A 371 -0.88 -7.72 -8.56
N ILE A 372 -1.09 -8.78 -7.78
CA ILE A 372 -1.34 -8.65 -6.32
C ILE A 372 -0.14 -7.99 -5.63
N SER A 373 1.09 -8.29 -6.06
CA SER A 373 2.30 -7.64 -5.55
C SER A 373 2.33 -6.12 -5.81
N ARG A 374 1.81 -5.67 -6.97
CA ARG A 374 1.62 -4.24 -7.27
C ARG A 374 0.56 -3.62 -6.35
N ASP A 375 -0.57 -4.29 -6.19
CA ASP A 375 -1.67 -3.82 -5.35
C ASP A 375 -1.23 -3.72 -3.87
N LEU A 376 -0.47 -4.70 -3.38
CA LEU A 376 0.16 -4.67 -2.06
C LEU A 376 1.09 -3.46 -1.90
N THR A 377 1.92 -3.19 -2.90
CA THR A 377 2.85 -2.04 -2.87
C THR A 377 2.07 -0.72 -2.78
N ALA A 378 1.02 -0.56 -3.59
CA ALA A 378 0.18 0.64 -3.57
C ALA A 378 -0.51 0.85 -2.22
N GLN A 379 -1.04 -0.21 -1.61
CA GLN A 379 -1.67 -0.14 -0.29
C GLN A 379 -0.67 0.13 0.83
N MET A 380 0.52 -0.49 0.78
CA MET A 380 1.59 -0.18 1.72
C MET A 380 2.02 1.27 1.64
N LEU A 381 2.17 1.84 0.43
CA LEU A 381 2.48 3.26 0.25
C LEU A 381 1.36 4.16 0.80
N LYS A 382 0.08 3.80 0.62
CA LYS A 382 -1.07 4.54 1.20
C LYS A 382 -1.03 4.54 2.73
N ILE A 383 -0.78 3.40 3.35
CA ILE A 383 -0.69 3.27 4.82
C ILE A 383 0.55 4.02 5.35
N LEU A 384 1.72 3.82 4.74
CA LEU A 384 2.99 4.40 5.17
C LEU A 384 3.08 5.91 4.92
N GLY A 385 2.52 6.40 3.81
CA GLY A 385 2.52 7.82 3.47
C GLY A 385 1.80 8.68 4.51
N SER A 386 0.78 8.13 5.18
CA SER A 386 0.08 8.82 6.27
C SER A 386 0.92 8.97 7.56
N ARG A 387 1.96 8.14 7.74
CA ARG A 387 2.70 8.01 9.01
C ARG A 387 3.95 8.88 9.08
N ARG A 388 4.47 9.44 7.96
CA ARG A 388 5.70 10.27 7.92
C ARG A 388 6.87 9.65 8.73
N LEU A 389 7.41 8.53 8.24
CA LEU A 389 8.36 7.66 8.94
C LEU A 389 9.58 8.34 9.56
N MET A 390 10.06 9.44 8.98
CA MET A 390 11.24 10.19 9.44
C MET A 390 10.97 11.17 10.59
N TYR A 391 9.69 11.42 10.92
CA TYR A 391 9.28 12.36 11.97
C TYR A 391 8.79 11.67 13.25
N ILE A 392 8.38 10.40 13.15
CA ILE A 392 7.94 9.59 14.30
C ILE A 392 9.13 9.33 15.24
N ASN A 393 8.92 8.98 16.52
CA ASN A 393 9.95 8.51 17.45
C ASN A 393 10.52 7.12 17.07
N LEU A 394 11.68 6.73 17.62
CA LEU A 394 12.32 5.46 17.24
C LEU A 394 11.48 4.23 17.64
N SER A 395 10.90 4.21 18.85
CA SER A 395 10.11 3.07 19.34
C SER A 395 8.91 2.77 18.45
N ASP A 396 8.10 3.80 18.16
CA ASP A 396 6.93 3.67 17.29
C ASP A 396 7.32 3.29 15.86
N PHE A 397 8.47 3.81 15.38
CA PHE A 397 9.03 3.43 14.09
C PHE A 397 9.47 1.97 14.05
N GLU A 398 10.12 1.46 15.10
CA GLU A 398 10.54 0.05 15.17
C GLU A 398 9.35 -0.90 15.16
N ASP A 399 8.28 -0.58 15.88
CA ASP A 399 7.06 -1.38 15.89
C ASP A 399 6.35 -1.36 14.54
N LEU A 400 6.27 -0.19 13.89
CA LEU A 400 5.72 -0.06 12.54
C LEU A 400 6.57 -0.83 11.52
N MET A 401 7.89 -0.71 11.58
CA MET A 401 8.83 -1.44 10.73
C MET A 401 8.73 -2.96 10.94
N ARG A 402 8.55 -3.41 12.19
CA ARG A 402 8.29 -4.83 12.50
C ARG A 402 6.99 -5.27 11.84
N GLY A 403 5.93 -4.46 11.92
CA GLY A 403 4.66 -4.70 11.23
C GLY A 403 4.82 -4.86 9.72
N CYS A 404 5.59 -3.98 9.05
CA CYS A 404 5.85 -4.07 7.61
C CYS A 404 6.62 -5.35 7.25
N LEU A 405 7.67 -5.67 7.99
CA LEU A 405 8.46 -6.89 7.76
C LEU A 405 7.62 -8.16 7.96
N LEU A 406 6.68 -8.17 8.92
CA LEU A 406 5.74 -9.28 9.11
C LEU A 406 4.77 -9.45 7.93
N VAL A 407 4.40 -8.37 7.23
CA VAL A 407 3.59 -8.43 6.00
C VAL A 407 4.41 -9.02 4.85
N PHE A 408 5.66 -8.56 4.65
CA PHE A 408 6.54 -9.10 3.61
C PHE A 408 6.88 -10.57 3.85
N GLN A 409 7.16 -10.95 5.09
CA GLN A 409 7.39 -12.35 5.44
C GLN A 409 6.15 -13.21 5.17
N ALA A 410 4.95 -12.73 5.51
CA ALA A 410 3.72 -13.44 5.20
C ALA A 410 3.51 -13.60 3.68
N TRP A 411 3.88 -12.59 2.88
CA TRP A 411 3.89 -12.71 1.42
C TRP A 411 4.86 -13.81 0.95
N ASP A 412 6.11 -13.77 1.38
CA ASP A 412 7.12 -14.73 0.93
C ASP A 412 6.76 -16.17 1.32
N ASP A 413 6.28 -16.38 2.56
CA ASP A 413 5.82 -17.69 3.05
C ASP A 413 4.65 -18.25 2.22
N GLU A 414 3.64 -17.43 1.91
CA GLU A 414 2.49 -17.88 1.11
C GLU A 414 2.81 -18.00 -0.38
N ASN A 415 3.65 -17.12 -0.92
CA ASN A 415 4.13 -17.19 -2.29
C ASN A 415 4.97 -18.45 -2.51
N GLU A 416 5.82 -18.85 -1.56
CA GLU A 416 6.56 -20.11 -1.64
C GLU A 416 5.61 -21.31 -1.70
N LYS A 417 4.57 -21.35 -0.85
CA LYS A 417 3.55 -22.41 -0.86
C LYS A 417 2.82 -22.49 -2.22
N ILE A 418 2.44 -21.36 -2.81
CA ILE A 418 1.81 -21.35 -4.14
C ILE A 418 2.81 -21.77 -5.23
N LEU A 419 4.07 -21.34 -5.16
CA LEU A 419 5.09 -21.77 -6.11
C LEU A 419 5.33 -23.28 -6.07
N ILE A 420 5.24 -23.90 -4.89
CA ILE A 420 5.27 -25.37 -4.76
C ILE A 420 4.08 -25.99 -5.50
N ILE A 421 2.86 -25.49 -5.29
CA ILE A 421 1.65 -25.97 -6.00
C ILE A 421 1.80 -25.79 -7.51
N LEU A 422 2.31 -24.65 -7.98
CA LEU A 422 2.54 -24.40 -9.41
C LEU A 422 3.61 -25.33 -9.98
N ARG A 423 4.68 -25.63 -9.23
CA ARG A 423 5.69 -26.63 -9.63
C ARG A 423 5.10 -28.04 -9.72
N GLU A 424 4.23 -28.43 -8.80
CA GLU A 424 3.51 -29.71 -8.86
C GLU A 424 2.63 -29.79 -10.12
N LEU A 425 1.89 -28.72 -10.43
CA LEU A 425 1.06 -28.62 -11.64
C LEU A 425 1.90 -28.65 -12.92
N VAL A 426 3.04 -27.96 -12.94
CA VAL A 426 4.01 -28.06 -14.04
C VAL A 426 4.53 -29.47 -14.17
N LYS A 427 4.86 -30.16 -13.07
CA LYS A 427 5.34 -31.56 -13.13
C LYS A 427 4.29 -32.51 -13.69
N LYS A 428 3.01 -32.34 -13.31
CA LYS A 428 1.88 -33.08 -13.90
C LYS A 428 1.69 -32.77 -15.39
N LYS A 429 1.85 -31.51 -15.81
CA LYS A 429 1.75 -31.11 -17.22
C LYS A 429 3.04 -31.31 -18.04
N ARG A 430 4.18 -31.65 -17.41
CA ARG A 430 5.47 -31.85 -18.09
C ARG A 430 5.51 -33.12 -18.93
N GLU A 431 4.55 -34.02 -18.75
CA GLU A 431 4.26 -35.09 -19.70
C GLU A 431 3.90 -34.54 -21.11
N GLU A 432 3.53 -33.25 -21.24
CA GLU A 432 3.21 -32.57 -22.51
C GLU A 432 4.32 -31.64 -23.07
N GLY A 433 5.55 -31.66 -22.51
CA GLY A 433 6.73 -31.15 -23.24
C GLY A 433 7.13 -29.67 -23.10
N MET A 434 6.73 -28.94 -22.04
CA MET A 434 7.11 -27.52 -21.87
C MET A 434 8.22 -27.29 -20.81
N LYS A 435 9.30 -26.56 -21.17
CA LYS A 435 10.27 -25.99 -20.21
C LYS A 435 9.79 -24.59 -19.78
N MET A 436 9.18 -24.48 -18.59
CA MET A 436 8.71 -23.22 -18.04
C MET A 436 9.63 -22.71 -16.94
N SER A 437 10.10 -21.46 -17.06
CA SER A 437 10.76 -20.76 -15.96
C SER A 437 9.70 -20.12 -15.05
N LEU A 438 9.54 -20.64 -13.83
CA LEU A 438 8.73 -19.97 -12.80
C LEU A 438 9.57 -18.84 -12.18
N ARG A 439 9.46 -17.64 -12.72
CA ARG A 439 10.01 -16.43 -12.09
C ARG A 439 8.86 -15.47 -11.79
N VAL A 440 8.71 -15.12 -10.52
CA VAL A 440 7.76 -14.09 -10.06
C VAL A 440 8.59 -12.84 -9.77
N ASN A 441 8.39 -11.79 -10.55
CA ASN A 441 9.01 -10.49 -10.30
C ASN A 441 8.10 -9.68 -9.37
N ALA A 442 8.30 -9.85 -8.06
CA ALA A 442 7.55 -9.13 -7.06
C ALA A 442 8.02 -7.66 -6.95
N LEU A 443 7.12 -6.72 -7.24
CA LEU A 443 7.42 -5.29 -7.23
C LEU A 443 7.68 -4.75 -5.81
N HIS A 444 7.00 -5.31 -4.79
CA HIS A 444 7.20 -4.91 -3.39
C HIS A 444 8.60 -5.24 -2.85
N LYS A 445 9.39 -6.12 -3.48
CA LYS A 445 10.75 -6.44 -3.00
C LYS A 445 11.69 -5.24 -3.08
N LYS A 446 11.46 -4.33 -4.04
CA LYS A 446 12.19 -3.05 -4.10
C LYS A 446 11.84 -2.18 -2.90
N LEU A 447 10.55 -2.09 -2.56
CA LEU A 447 10.07 -1.35 -1.38
C LEU A 447 10.56 -1.98 -0.07
N GLU A 448 10.62 -3.31 0.02
CA GLU A 448 11.17 -4.02 1.18
C GLU A 448 12.64 -3.66 1.40
N THR A 449 13.47 -3.79 0.35
CA THR A 449 14.89 -3.44 0.40
C THR A 449 15.08 -1.97 0.83
N ARG A 450 14.25 -1.09 0.27
CA ARG A 450 14.20 0.33 0.61
C ARG A 450 13.90 0.56 2.08
N LEU A 451 12.87 -0.08 2.61
CA LEU A 451 12.44 0.04 4.00
C LEU A 451 13.49 -0.54 4.98
N VAL A 452 14.15 -1.64 4.62
CA VAL A 452 15.28 -2.18 5.41
C VAL A 452 16.44 -1.19 5.46
N ASN A 453 16.76 -0.53 4.34
CA ASN A 453 17.79 0.51 4.31
C ASN A 453 17.42 1.70 5.21
N VAL A 454 16.17 2.18 5.15
CA VAL A 454 15.67 3.26 6.01
C VAL A 454 15.73 2.86 7.49
N LYS A 455 15.33 1.62 7.82
CA LYS A 455 15.42 1.09 9.18
C LYS A 455 16.85 1.08 9.69
N ASN A 456 17.78 0.53 8.91
CA ASN A 456 19.20 0.47 9.27
C ASN A 456 19.80 1.87 9.43
N PHE A 457 19.47 2.79 8.51
CA PHE A 457 19.89 4.19 8.59
C PHE A 457 19.44 4.84 9.89
N ARG A 458 18.17 4.68 10.26
CA ARG A 458 17.60 5.31 11.46
C ARG A 458 18.19 4.74 12.75
N LEU A 459 18.38 3.42 12.82
CA LEU A 459 19.05 2.76 13.95
C LEU A 459 20.49 3.22 14.09
N GLN A 460 21.22 3.35 12.98
CA GLN A 460 22.59 3.86 13.00
C GLN A 460 22.66 5.33 13.43
N HIS A 461 21.70 6.16 13.01
CA HIS A 461 21.60 7.56 13.42
C HIS A 461 21.34 7.69 14.92
N ASP A 462 20.34 6.97 15.45
CA ASP A 462 20.02 7.00 16.87
C ASP A 462 21.16 6.45 17.74
N HIS A 463 21.78 5.35 17.31
CA HIS A 463 22.97 4.82 17.96
C HIS A 463 24.10 5.86 18.00
N LEU A 464 24.32 6.60 16.90
CA LEU A 464 25.33 7.65 16.85
C LEU A 464 24.99 8.81 17.80
N CYS A 465 23.73 9.26 17.85
CA CYS A 465 23.27 10.26 18.81
C CYS A 465 23.48 9.81 20.26
N SER A 466 23.08 8.58 20.59
CA SER A 466 23.26 8.00 21.94
C SER A 466 24.74 7.89 22.33
N VAL A 467 25.58 7.44 21.39
CA VAL A 467 27.02 7.32 21.63
C VAL A 467 27.66 8.68 21.79
N ILE A 468 27.34 9.67 20.94
CA ILE A 468 27.85 11.04 21.07
C ILE A 468 27.41 11.65 22.40
N GLN A 469 26.14 11.52 22.79
CA GLN A 469 25.62 12.05 24.05
C GLN A 469 26.30 11.42 25.28
N ARG A 470 26.59 10.11 25.24
CA ARG A 470 27.28 9.41 26.33
C ARG A 470 28.77 9.77 26.40
N VAL A 471 29.41 9.91 25.25
CA VAL A 471 30.88 10.10 25.15
C VAL A 471 31.26 11.55 25.40
N LEU A 472 30.49 12.49 24.85
CA LEU A 472 30.63 13.94 24.98
C LEU A 472 29.50 14.51 25.87
N PRO A 473 29.41 14.14 27.16
CA PRO A 473 28.47 14.79 28.05
C PRO A 473 28.78 16.28 28.10
N ARG A 474 27.71 17.08 28.18
CA ARG A 474 27.79 18.48 28.57
C ARG A 474 28.52 18.52 29.90
N TYR A 475 29.67 19.19 29.95
CA TYR A 475 30.20 19.61 31.24
C TYR A 475 29.23 20.69 31.73
N ASP A 476 28.27 20.30 32.59
CA ASP A 476 27.53 21.25 33.40
C ASP A 476 28.55 21.90 34.35
N LEU A 477 28.95 23.12 34.03
CA LEU A 477 29.46 24.02 35.04
C LEU A 477 28.26 24.44 35.88
N GLY A 478 28.39 24.34 37.20
CA GLY A 478 27.52 25.05 38.13
C GLY A 478 27.41 26.52 37.71
N GLU A 479 26.20 27.06 37.90
CA GLU A 479 25.80 28.42 37.56
C GLU A 479 26.92 29.45 37.75
N GLY A 480 27.37 30.11 36.67
CA GLY A 480 28.19 31.31 36.79
C GLY A 480 29.20 31.67 35.69
N ALA A 481 29.49 30.83 34.70
CA ALA A 481 30.46 31.16 33.66
C ALA A 481 29.82 31.37 32.28
N SER A 482 29.84 32.61 31.77
CA SER A 482 29.43 32.95 30.41
C SER A 482 30.31 32.23 29.36
N PRO A 483 29.73 31.80 28.23
CA PRO A 483 30.46 31.06 27.21
C PRO A 483 31.26 32.05 26.33
N THR A 484 32.58 32.07 26.48
CA THR A 484 33.48 32.55 25.42
C THR A 484 33.77 31.40 24.45
N ALA A 485 33.84 31.73 23.15
CA ALA A 485 33.84 30.80 22.01
C ALA A 485 35.03 29.80 21.94
N GLU A 486 35.93 29.78 22.93
CA GLU A 486 37.12 28.93 22.97
C GLU A 486 37.07 27.83 24.06
N SER A 487 35.91 27.60 24.68
CA SER A 487 35.76 26.51 25.66
C SER A 487 35.35 25.17 25.02
N PRO A 488 35.85 24.01 25.51
CA PRO A 488 35.54 22.66 25.01
C PRO A 488 34.05 22.25 25.13
N ILE A 489 33.22 23.11 25.73
CA ILE A 489 31.78 22.96 25.98
C ILE A 489 30.95 23.29 24.72
N ALA A 490 31.35 24.29 23.91
CA ALA A 490 30.65 24.67 22.68
C ALA A 490 30.73 23.57 21.60
N ALA A 491 31.85 22.86 21.60
CA ALA A 491 32.20 21.93 20.56
C ALA A 491 31.44 20.58 20.69
N GLY A 492 31.04 20.17 21.91
CA GLY A 492 30.19 18.99 22.15
C GLY A 492 28.73 19.19 21.72
N SER A 493 28.18 20.40 21.93
CA SER A 493 26.85 20.77 21.42
C SER A 493 26.89 20.88 19.89
N ASN A 494 27.92 21.53 19.33
CA ASN A 494 28.08 21.64 17.88
C ASN A 494 28.10 20.28 17.16
N ALA A 495 28.77 19.26 17.71
CA ALA A 495 28.82 17.95 17.10
C ALA A 495 27.43 17.27 17.06
N LEU A 496 26.64 17.39 18.13
CA LEU A 496 25.27 16.85 18.15
C LEU A 496 24.34 17.67 17.24
N ASP A 497 24.47 18.99 17.25
CA ASP A 497 23.69 19.91 16.43
C ASP A 497 23.98 19.71 14.93
N LEU A 498 25.23 19.44 14.55
CA LEU A 498 25.63 19.08 13.18
C LEU A 498 25.03 17.73 12.74
N VAL A 499 24.97 16.74 13.63
CA VAL A 499 24.34 15.44 13.36
C VAL A 499 22.82 15.58 13.18
N VAL A 500 22.17 16.39 14.02
CA VAL A 500 20.73 16.66 13.91
C VAL A 500 20.42 17.45 12.63
N ASN A 501 21.25 18.44 12.28
CA ASN A 501 21.13 19.18 11.03
C ASN A 501 21.35 18.29 9.80
N ALA A 502 22.34 17.39 9.85
CA ALA A 502 22.55 16.40 8.79
C ALA A 502 21.33 15.50 8.62
N TYR A 503 20.67 15.11 9.71
CA TYR A 503 19.44 14.33 9.67
C TYR A 503 18.26 15.11 9.12
N ASN A 504 18.15 16.42 9.37
CA ASN A 504 17.08 17.25 8.83
C ASN A 504 17.08 17.27 7.30
N TYR A 505 18.25 17.30 6.64
CA TYR A 505 18.33 17.17 5.17
C TYR A 505 17.80 15.83 4.65
N VAL A 506 17.93 14.75 5.43
CA VAL A 506 17.41 13.42 5.06
C VAL A 506 15.91 13.32 5.36
N LYS A 507 15.38 14.08 6.33
CA LYS A 507 13.94 14.15 6.64
C LYS A 507 13.11 14.80 5.54
N GLU A 508 13.69 15.70 4.77
CA GLU A 508 13.01 16.41 3.68
C GLU A 508 12.82 15.53 2.44
N VAL A 509 13.64 14.49 2.29
CA VAL A 509 13.53 13.55 1.16
C VAL A 509 12.49 12.48 1.46
N ASP A 510 11.64 12.19 0.47
CA ASP A 510 10.67 11.12 0.60
C ASP A 510 11.37 9.75 0.62
N CYS A 511 11.36 9.12 1.80
CA CYS A 511 11.93 7.80 1.99
C CYS A 511 11.11 6.67 1.33
N LEU A 512 9.86 6.94 0.93
CA LEU A 512 8.93 5.95 0.37
C LEU A 512 8.92 5.93 -1.16
N ASP A 513 9.56 6.88 -1.84
CA ASP A 513 9.68 6.86 -3.29
C ASP A 513 10.73 5.84 -3.74
N VAL A 514 10.27 4.84 -4.50
CA VAL A 514 11.08 3.74 -5.06
C VAL A 514 11.28 3.93 -6.58
N SER A 515 10.94 5.10 -7.10
CA SER A 515 11.27 5.51 -8.46
C SER A 515 12.79 5.65 -8.63
N ALA A 516 13.26 5.66 -9.88
CA ALA A 516 14.68 5.91 -10.16
C ALA A 516 15.14 7.28 -9.64
N GLU A 517 14.26 8.28 -9.71
CA GLU A 517 14.49 9.63 -9.18
C GLU A 517 14.55 9.63 -7.65
N GLY A 518 13.66 8.87 -6.99
CA GLY A 518 13.65 8.68 -5.54
C GLY A 518 14.90 7.96 -5.01
N ASP A 519 15.39 6.95 -5.74
CA ASP A 519 16.64 6.26 -5.42
C ASP A 519 17.85 7.20 -5.55
N GLU A 520 17.89 8.03 -6.61
CA GLU A 520 18.95 9.04 -6.77
C GLU A 520 18.92 10.10 -5.67
N ALA A 521 17.73 10.66 -5.39
CA ALA A 521 17.54 11.65 -4.34
C ALA A 521 17.97 11.11 -2.96
N TRP A 522 17.64 9.85 -2.66
CA TRP A 522 18.05 9.23 -1.41
C TRP A 522 19.53 8.94 -1.34
N ASN A 523 20.12 8.39 -2.39
CA ASN A 523 21.55 8.12 -2.42
C ASN A 523 22.35 9.43 -2.28
N ALA A 524 21.87 10.51 -2.88
CA ALA A 524 22.42 11.85 -2.70
C ALA A 524 22.27 12.34 -1.25
N ALA A 525 21.10 12.16 -0.62
CA ALA A 525 20.87 12.53 0.77
C ALA A 525 21.74 11.72 1.74
N GLN A 526 21.85 10.41 1.54
CA GLN A 526 22.71 9.53 2.32
C GLN A 526 24.18 9.92 2.18
N LYS A 527 24.66 10.21 0.97
CA LYS A 527 26.04 10.68 0.74
C LYS A 527 26.32 12.03 1.42
N ARG A 528 25.36 12.95 1.39
CA ARG A 528 25.47 14.24 2.12
C ARG A 528 25.53 14.00 3.63
N TYR A 529 24.66 13.13 4.16
CA TYR A 529 24.67 12.74 5.57
C TYR A 529 26.01 12.12 5.96
N GLU A 530 26.51 11.14 5.20
CA GLU A 530 27.81 10.50 5.43
C GLU A 530 28.98 11.49 5.39
N THR A 531 28.91 12.49 4.50
CA THR A 531 29.94 13.56 4.44
C THR A 531 29.92 14.41 5.71
N GLN A 532 28.74 14.84 6.17
CA GLN A 532 28.60 15.61 7.42
C GLN A 532 29.02 14.81 8.65
N ILE A 533 28.61 13.53 8.73
CA ILE A 533 29.09 12.61 9.77
C ILE A 533 30.60 12.44 9.68
N GLY A 534 31.18 12.36 8.48
CA GLY A 534 32.63 12.31 8.29
C GLY A 534 33.35 13.54 8.84
N HIS A 535 32.75 14.74 8.76
CA HIS A 535 33.28 15.94 9.40
C HIS A 535 33.22 15.84 10.94
N VAL A 536 32.09 15.38 11.49
CA VAL A 536 31.92 15.15 12.92
C VAL A 536 32.90 14.08 13.44
N GLU A 537 33.10 13.00 12.68
CA GLU A 537 34.07 11.95 13.01
C GLU A 537 35.50 12.48 13.02
N LYS A 538 35.88 13.36 12.07
CA LYS A 538 37.20 14.01 12.07
C LYS A 538 37.38 14.91 13.29
N GLU A 539 36.36 15.67 13.67
CA GLU A 539 36.41 16.54 14.85
C GLU A 539 36.54 15.72 16.15
N ILE A 540 35.74 14.66 16.29
CA ILE A 540 35.84 13.70 17.40
C ILE A 540 37.23 13.07 17.43
N THR A 541 37.75 12.69 16.27
CA THR A 541 39.08 12.07 16.14
C THR A 541 40.19 13.01 16.59
N SER A 542 40.14 14.29 16.19
CA SER A 542 41.11 15.29 16.63
C SER A 542 41.10 15.41 18.15
N ARG A 543 39.91 15.58 18.75
CA ARG A 543 39.79 15.70 20.21
C ARG A 543 40.27 14.47 20.96
N LEU A 544 39.94 13.29 20.44
CA LEU A 544 40.39 12.03 21.04
C LEU A 544 41.91 11.92 20.98
N ARG A 545 42.54 12.34 19.87
CA ARG A 545 44.01 12.39 19.74
C ARG A 545 44.62 13.40 20.71
N ASP A 546 44.01 14.57 20.89
CA ASP A 546 44.48 15.59 21.83
C ASP A 546 44.36 15.11 23.29
N GLN A 547 43.26 14.45 23.65
CA GLN A 547 43.08 13.87 24.99
C GLN A 547 44.03 12.71 25.27
N LEU A 548 44.26 11.83 24.29
CA LEU A 548 45.25 10.75 24.40
C LEU A 548 46.68 11.28 24.45
N GLY A 549 46.99 12.35 23.71
CA GLY A 549 48.30 13.00 23.73
C GLY A 549 48.58 13.78 25.02
N ALA A 550 47.53 14.30 25.68
CA ALA A 550 47.64 15.00 26.96
C ALA A 550 47.73 14.05 28.18
N ALA A 551 47.28 12.80 28.04
CA ALA A 551 47.31 11.81 29.11
C ALA A 551 48.76 11.41 29.45
N LYS A 552 49.13 11.52 30.72
CA LYS A 552 50.50 11.19 31.19
C LYS A 552 50.60 9.75 31.68
N SER A 553 49.47 9.13 32.02
CA SER A 553 49.41 7.78 32.56
C SER A 553 48.63 6.84 31.64
N ALA A 554 49.13 5.60 31.51
CA ALA A 554 48.43 4.56 30.78
C ALA A 554 47.03 4.28 31.36
N ASN A 555 46.85 4.41 32.68
CA ASN A 555 45.54 4.26 33.32
C ASN A 555 44.53 5.33 32.86
N GLU A 556 44.99 6.56 32.63
CA GLU A 556 44.16 7.64 32.08
C GLU A 556 43.82 7.37 30.61
N MET A 557 44.78 6.90 29.82
CA MET A 557 44.55 6.48 28.44
C MET A 557 43.52 5.34 28.36
N PHE A 558 43.58 4.34 29.25
CA PHE A 558 42.57 3.28 29.33
C PHE A 558 41.19 3.81 29.70
N ALA A 559 41.09 4.75 30.64
CA ALA A 559 39.82 5.36 31.04
C ALA A 559 39.18 6.14 29.87
N ILE A 560 40.00 6.87 29.10
CA ILE A 560 39.55 7.56 27.88
C ILE A 560 39.10 6.54 26.83
N CYS A 561 39.91 5.53 26.52
CA CYS A 561 39.54 4.49 25.55
C CYS A 561 38.23 3.76 25.94
N GLN A 562 38.04 3.46 27.23
CA GLN A 562 36.81 2.82 27.71
C GLN A 562 35.58 3.70 27.51
N ARG A 563 35.69 5.02 27.70
CA ARG A 563 34.61 5.98 27.46
C ARG A 563 34.23 6.05 25.98
N TYR A 564 35.22 6.07 25.09
CA TYR A 564 35.04 6.17 23.65
C TYR A 564 34.80 4.82 22.94
N ASN A 565 34.78 3.70 23.67
CA ASN A 565 34.74 2.33 23.12
C ASN A 565 33.64 2.12 22.06
N ALA A 566 32.45 2.68 22.26
CA ALA A 566 31.36 2.52 21.30
C ALA A 566 31.56 3.24 19.95
N LEU A 567 32.51 4.17 19.86
CA LEU A 567 32.86 4.85 18.61
C LEU A 567 33.89 4.07 17.79
N PHE A 568 34.54 3.05 18.36
CA PHE A 568 35.61 2.29 17.69
C PHE A 568 35.13 1.36 16.56
N VAL A 569 33.81 1.22 16.41
CA VAL A 569 33.18 0.54 15.28
C VAL A 569 33.36 1.34 13.97
N ARG A 570 33.57 2.66 14.05
CA ARG A 570 33.66 3.54 12.89
C ARG A 570 35.06 3.51 12.24
N PRO A 571 35.18 3.38 10.90
CA PRO A 571 36.46 3.21 10.22
C PRO A 571 37.45 4.37 10.43
N HIS A 572 36.99 5.63 10.39
CA HIS A 572 37.84 6.81 10.52
C HIS A 572 38.41 6.96 11.94
N ILE A 573 37.57 6.74 12.95
CA ILE A 573 37.97 6.77 14.36
C ILE A 573 38.92 5.60 14.67
N ARG A 574 38.59 4.40 14.17
CA ARG A 574 39.45 3.22 14.33
C ARG A 574 40.84 3.43 13.72
N GLY A 575 40.93 4.05 12.54
CA GLY A 575 42.21 4.32 11.88
C GLY A 575 43.14 5.21 12.70
N ALA A 576 42.60 6.26 13.34
CA ALA A 576 43.39 7.22 14.10
C ALA A 576 43.87 6.71 15.46
N ILE A 577 43.23 5.66 15.98
CA ILE A 577 43.50 5.11 17.32
C ILE A 577 44.49 3.94 17.27
N ARG A 578 44.75 3.36 16.10
CA ARG A 578 45.67 2.23 15.93
C ARG A 578 47.04 2.46 16.57
N ASP A 579 47.63 3.63 16.36
CA ASP A 579 48.96 3.95 16.92
C ASP A 579 48.96 3.93 18.45
N PHE A 580 47.90 4.45 19.08
CA PHE A 580 47.72 4.42 20.54
C PHE A 580 47.31 3.03 21.05
N GLN A 581 46.54 2.26 20.27
CA GLN A 581 46.21 0.86 20.59
C GLN A 581 47.49 0.03 20.67
N THR A 582 48.36 0.11 19.68
CA THR A 582 49.63 -0.62 19.68
C THR A 582 50.50 -0.24 20.89
N GLN A 583 50.56 1.05 21.25
CA GLN A 583 51.27 1.49 22.47
C GLN A 583 50.67 0.94 23.76
N LEU A 584 49.34 1.00 23.92
CA LEU A 584 48.64 0.46 25.10
C LEU A 584 48.76 -1.06 25.20
N ILE A 585 48.71 -1.75 24.05
CA ILE A 585 48.85 -3.20 23.94
C ILE A 585 50.29 -3.63 24.27
N HIS A 586 51.30 -2.87 23.85
CA HIS A 586 52.70 -3.11 24.24
C HIS A 586 52.88 -2.97 25.74
N ARG A 587 52.32 -1.93 26.35
CA ARG A 587 52.44 -1.71 27.79
C ARG A 587 51.72 -2.76 28.63
N VAL A 588 50.53 -3.19 28.21
CA VAL A 588 49.82 -4.31 28.85
C VAL A 588 50.62 -5.61 28.70
N LYS A 589 51.36 -5.77 27.59
CA LYS A 589 52.25 -6.93 27.40
C LYS A 589 53.39 -6.89 28.42
N GLU A 590 54.07 -5.76 28.59
CA GLU A 590 55.11 -5.58 29.62
C GLU A 590 54.58 -5.85 31.04
N ASP A 591 53.37 -5.35 31.35
CA ASP A 591 52.73 -5.58 32.65
C ASP A 591 52.42 -7.07 32.88
N ILE A 592 51.94 -7.79 31.85
CA ILE A 592 51.69 -9.23 31.89
C ILE A 592 53.01 -10.01 32.01
N GLU A 593 54.05 -9.65 31.28
CA GLU A 593 55.38 -10.25 31.40
C GLU A 593 55.96 -10.04 32.81
N SER A 594 55.74 -8.87 33.42
CA SER A 594 56.11 -8.61 34.81
C SER A 594 55.33 -9.45 35.83
N LEU A 595 54.07 -9.80 35.53
CA LEU A 595 53.28 -10.73 36.35
C LEU A 595 53.76 -12.16 36.17
N GLN A 596 54.13 -12.53 34.95
CA GLN A 596 54.65 -13.85 34.63
C GLN A 596 56.00 -14.11 35.32
N THR A 597 56.90 -13.13 35.34
CA THR A 597 58.16 -13.23 36.10
C THR A 597 57.89 -13.36 37.60
N LYS A 598 57.00 -12.52 38.17
CA LYS A 598 56.57 -12.65 39.58
C LYS A 598 55.96 -14.02 39.89
N PHE A 599 55.20 -14.61 38.97
CA PHE A 599 54.64 -15.95 39.14
C PHE A 599 55.71 -17.05 39.07
N THR A 600 56.68 -16.89 38.16
CA THR A 600 57.76 -17.85 37.89
C THR A 600 58.77 -17.89 39.03
N ASP A 601 59.13 -16.73 39.60
CA ASP A 601 60.00 -16.60 40.78
C ASP A 601 59.39 -17.23 42.04
N GLY A 602 58.08 -17.52 41.99
CA GLY A 602 57.37 -18.26 43.02
C GLY A 602 57.08 -17.44 44.28
N TYR A 603 56.26 -18.04 45.15
CA TYR A 603 55.87 -17.41 46.41
C TYR A 603 57.00 -17.44 47.45
N THR A 604 57.79 -18.52 47.44
CA THR A 604 58.84 -18.84 48.41
C THR A 604 60.08 -17.97 48.16
N GLY A 605 60.44 -17.11 49.12
CA GLY A 605 61.53 -16.13 49.01
C GLY A 605 61.08 -14.72 48.63
N SER A 606 59.80 -14.53 48.29
CA SER A 606 59.25 -13.23 47.93
C SER A 606 58.97 -12.35 49.17
N ASN A 607 58.91 -11.03 48.98
CA ASN A 607 58.49 -10.11 50.05
C ASN A 607 57.04 -10.37 50.51
N ALA A 608 56.21 -10.99 49.66
CA ALA A 608 54.84 -11.37 50.00
C ALA A 608 54.80 -12.47 51.09
N GLU A 609 55.74 -13.41 51.08
CA GLU A 609 55.88 -14.41 52.13
C GLU A 609 56.24 -13.76 53.48
N LYS A 610 57.25 -12.88 53.48
CA LYS A 610 57.66 -12.12 54.68
C LYS A 610 56.53 -11.26 55.25
N MET A 611 55.74 -10.62 54.38
CA MET A 611 54.59 -9.82 54.81
C MET A 611 53.43 -10.68 55.30
N SER A 612 53.16 -11.81 54.67
CA SER A 612 52.09 -12.73 55.12
C SER A 612 52.39 -13.35 56.48
N ALA A 613 53.67 -13.66 56.75
CA ALA A 613 54.14 -14.13 58.04
C ALA A 613 54.03 -13.06 59.12
N ALA A 614 54.27 -11.79 58.77
CA ALA A 614 54.07 -10.66 59.69
C ALA A 614 52.59 -10.34 59.98
N LEU A 615 51.67 -10.84 59.15
CA LEU A 615 50.22 -10.67 59.28
C LEU A 615 49.51 -11.92 59.85
N ASP A 616 50.27 -12.89 60.39
CA ASP A 616 49.77 -14.16 60.95
C ASP A 616 48.91 -15.00 59.99
N ILE A 617 49.14 -14.89 58.68
CA ILE A 617 48.42 -15.68 57.67
C ILE A 617 49.18 -17.01 57.47
N PRO A 618 48.53 -18.19 57.59
CA PRO A 618 49.18 -19.47 57.35
C PRO A 618 49.79 -19.56 55.94
N PRO A 619 50.98 -20.17 55.77
CA PRO A 619 51.74 -20.13 54.51
C PRO A 619 50.99 -20.77 53.33
N PHE A 620 50.21 -21.82 53.59
CA PHE A 620 49.37 -22.46 52.58
C PHE A 620 48.26 -21.52 52.08
N SER A 621 47.56 -20.85 53.00
CA SER A 621 46.48 -19.91 52.72
C SER A 621 47.02 -18.63 52.04
N ALA A 622 48.18 -18.16 52.48
CA ALA A 622 48.84 -16.98 51.92
C ALA A 622 49.28 -17.20 50.46
N ARG A 623 49.79 -18.40 50.13
CA ARG A 623 50.09 -18.79 48.74
C ARG A 623 48.84 -18.78 47.86
N ILE A 624 47.70 -19.27 48.36
CA ILE A 624 46.42 -19.26 47.61
C ILE A 624 45.94 -17.82 47.40
N ILE A 625 46.01 -16.96 48.42
CA ILE A 625 45.63 -15.54 48.31
C ILE A 625 46.53 -14.84 47.29
N TRP A 626 47.83 -15.10 47.30
CA TRP A 626 48.78 -14.56 46.33
C TRP A 626 48.48 -15.00 44.89
N ILE A 627 48.18 -16.29 44.67
CA ILE A 627 47.76 -16.79 43.34
C ILE A 627 46.45 -16.12 42.90
N ARG A 628 45.46 -15.98 43.79
CA ARG A 628 44.20 -15.29 43.49
C ARG A 628 44.40 -13.81 43.19
N GLN A 629 45.37 -13.16 43.83
CA GLN A 629 45.70 -11.78 43.55
C GLN A 629 46.31 -11.61 42.15
N ILE A 630 47.20 -12.51 41.75
CA ILE A 630 47.76 -12.53 40.38
C ILE A 630 46.66 -12.78 39.35
N ASP A 631 45.75 -13.73 39.60
CA ASP A 631 44.60 -13.99 38.71
C ASP A 631 43.68 -12.76 38.60
N SER A 632 43.36 -12.09 39.72
CA SER A 632 42.56 -10.87 39.71
C SER A 632 43.23 -9.72 38.92
N GLN A 633 44.55 -9.58 39.05
CA GLN A 633 45.33 -8.61 38.28
C GLN A 633 45.35 -8.96 36.78
N LEU A 634 45.52 -10.23 36.43
CA LEU A 634 45.46 -10.71 35.05
C LEU A 634 44.08 -10.44 34.42
N GLN A 635 42.99 -10.76 35.12
CA GLN A 635 41.63 -10.44 34.67
C GLN A 635 41.41 -8.94 34.49
N THR A 636 42.03 -8.11 35.32
CA THR A 636 41.99 -6.65 35.17
C THR A 636 42.71 -6.19 33.90
N TYR A 637 43.86 -6.77 33.57
CA TYR A 637 44.56 -6.49 32.31
C TYR A 637 43.80 -6.98 31.08
N VAL A 638 43.17 -8.15 31.14
CA VAL A 638 42.29 -8.64 30.06
C VAL A 638 41.11 -7.70 29.82
N LYS A 639 40.47 -7.20 30.89
CA LYS A 639 39.42 -6.18 30.79
C LYS A 639 39.91 -4.86 30.17
N ARG A 640 41.17 -4.49 30.41
CA ARG A 640 41.79 -3.30 29.77
C ARG A 640 42.02 -3.52 28.28
N VAL A 641 42.41 -4.72 27.86
CA VAL A 641 42.53 -5.08 26.43
C VAL A 641 41.16 -5.03 25.75
N GLU A 642 40.12 -5.56 26.39
CA GLU A 642 38.74 -5.47 25.91
C GLU A 642 38.25 -4.01 25.80
N ALA A 643 38.66 -3.14 26.73
CA ALA A 643 38.32 -1.71 26.68
C ALA A 643 39.02 -0.95 25.54
N VAL A 644 40.17 -1.42 25.05
CA VAL A 644 40.96 -0.77 23.98
C VAL A 644 40.53 -1.22 22.59
N LEU A 645 40.22 -2.50 22.42
CA LEU A 645 39.88 -3.10 21.13
C LEU A 645 38.36 -3.26 20.91
N GLY A 646 37.57 -3.08 21.96
CA GLY A 646 36.12 -3.28 21.94
C GLY A 646 35.72 -4.76 21.93
N ARG A 647 34.41 -5.01 21.75
CA ARG A 647 33.88 -6.37 21.64
C ARG A 647 34.33 -6.97 20.31
N GLY A 648 35.14 -8.02 20.35
CA GLY A 648 35.76 -8.63 19.16
C GLY A 648 37.29 -8.54 19.11
N TRP A 649 37.94 -8.17 20.21
CA TRP A 649 39.41 -8.20 20.35
C TRP A 649 40.02 -9.57 20.07
N GLU A 650 39.26 -10.65 20.22
CA GLU A 650 39.65 -12.04 19.92
C GLU A 650 39.95 -12.27 18.44
N ASN A 651 39.41 -11.45 17.53
CA ASN A 651 39.62 -11.60 16.08
C ASN A 651 40.75 -10.70 15.54
N HIS A 652 41.33 -9.86 16.39
CA HIS A 652 42.45 -9.01 16.03
C HIS A 652 43.75 -9.81 16.05
N VAL A 653 44.65 -9.59 15.08
CA VAL A 653 45.96 -10.26 14.98
C VAL A 653 46.75 -10.17 16.30
N GLU A 654 46.66 -9.03 16.99
CA GLU A 654 47.31 -8.81 18.30
C GLU A 654 46.57 -9.45 19.48
N GLY A 655 45.27 -9.72 19.37
CA GLY A 655 44.48 -10.45 20.36
C GLY A 655 44.65 -11.97 20.24
N VAL A 656 44.72 -12.49 19.00
CA VAL A 656 44.97 -13.91 18.67
C VAL A 656 46.36 -14.36 19.08
N VAL A 657 47.39 -13.53 18.84
CA VAL A 657 48.76 -13.83 19.28
C VAL A 657 48.83 -13.89 20.82
N LYS A 658 48.07 -13.03 21.52
CA LYS A 658 48.04 -12.99 22.99
C LYS A 658 47.19 -14.10 23.61
N THR A 659 46.07 -14.51 23.01
CA THR A 659 45.35 -15.70 23.46
C THR A 659 46.17 -16.95 23.19
N ASN A 660 46.82 -17.10 22.04
CA ASN A 660 47.61 -18.31 21.79
C ASN A 660 48.89 -18.39 22.65
N ASP A 661 49.66 -17.31 22.82
CA ASP A 661 50.88 -17.36 23.66
C ASP A 661 50.56 -17.43 25.17
N ALA A 662 49.58 -16.66 25.66
CA ALA A 662 49.21 -16.71 27.08
C ALA A 662 48.39 -17.96 27.45
N ILE A 663 47.59 -18.52 26.53
CA ILE A 663 46.77 -19.72 26.80
C ILE A 663 47.60 -21.01 26.61
N LEU A 664 48.59 -21.04 25.71
CA LEU A 664 49.47 -22.21 25.56
C LEU A 664 50.46 -22.35 26.74
N GLU A 665 50.96 -21.25 27.33
CA GLU A 665 51.68 -21.32 28.61
C GLU A 665 50.75 -21.49 29.83
N SER A 666 49.49 -21.07 29.73
CA SER A 666 48.44 -21.36 30.73
C SER A 666 48.02 -22.84 30.76
N SER A 667 48.52 -23.71 29.88
CA SER A 667 48.35 -25.16 30.04
C SER A 667 48.95 -25.65 31.37
N TYR A 668 50.05 -25.02 31.84
CA TYR A 668 50.69 -25.29 33.13
C TYR A 668 49.89 -24.72 34.32
N VAL A 669 49.27 -23.55 34.15
CA VAL A 669 48.44 -22.90 35.19
C VAL A 669 47.08 -23.59 35.33
N ARG A 670 46.47 -24.03 34.23
CA ARG A 670 45.25 -24.86 34.25
C ARG A 670 45.50 -26.25 34.79
N SER A 671 46.65 -26.87 34.49
CA SER A 671 46.99 -28.18 35.06
C SER A 671 47.34 -28.09 36.55
N LEU A 672 47.99 -27.02 37.03
CA LEU A 672 48.18 -26.77 38.47
C LEU A 672 46.86 -26.45 39.21
N LEU A 673 45.92 -25.72 38.59
CA LEU A 673 44.57 -25.51 39.13
C LEU A 673 43.71 -26.79 39.09
N ALA A 674 43.91 -27.67 38.11
CA ALA A 674 43.29 -29.00 38.08
C ALA A 674 43.87 -29.91 39.17
N ILE A 675 45.17 -29.86 39.44
CA ILE A 675 45.83 -30.58 40.53
C ILE A 675 45.37 -30.05 41.90
N ALA A 676 45.16 -28.73 42.04
CA ALA A 676 44.61 -28.14 43.26
C ALA A 676 43.12 -28.46 43.49
N ARG A 677 42.34 -28.72 42.42
CA ARG A 677 40.93 -29.16 42.50
C ARG A 677 40.74 -30.64 42.82
N VAL A 678 41.79 -31.47 42.71
CA VAL A 678 41.71 -32.93 42.95
C VAL A 678 42.24 -33.32 44.34
N ARG A 679 42.71 -32.36 45.15
CA ARG A 679 43.23 -32.61 46.51
C ARG A 679 42.64 -31.73 47.61
N PHE A 680 41.38 -31.32 47.45
CA PHE A 680 40.47 -30.93 48.53
C PHE A 680 39.07 -31.45 48.24
#